data_AF-A0AAN6WNH1-F1
#
_entry.id   AF-A0AAN6WNH1-F1
#
_cell.length_a   1.000
_cell.length_b   1.000
_cell.length_c   1.000
_cell.angle_alpha   90.00
_cell.angle_beta   90.00
_cell.angle_gamma   90.00
#
_symmetry.space_group_name_H-M   'P 1'
#
loop_
_entity.id
_entity.type
_entity.pdbx_description
1 polymer ?
#
loop_
_entity_poly.entity_id
_entity_poly.type
_entity_poly.pdbx_seq_one_letter_code
_entity_poly.pdbx_strand_id
1 'polypeptide(L)'
;MEHPYSSAVEAPALLATYVGDGYPTRISKNYHVSGLAAIKARFDWHGDEFKHMAQTHRLTTVHARYGGIMALCYPEALPDRVPILGYVMEFLGILDDQIDNGGDKQANGDLLGYREQQFFINFFRTLRDIDPPRAQTMLNQWHRHFTEDLTNKGATGNVEEYVSWRVHDITHIICNSLLPYAFGITLSDEEHQVLNEVSLEISKAMVLINDVFSWEKERQDADKNGEDVSAITNVVPIIMRQHSISADGAKIVSQTLCREYSQRFLKTMSQAREQQKYSSELQRCIEDQQYLQSGNMIWSIDCTRYNPAAKSAPERLSWMTQGIPDHLYTGLILPGNNKSSHQLDSSVSLPNGIHPDIESTKKPLLPDQGAVRRAVVDSTITPDDLSGKVILAPMTYISQSTGKGVRSKLVDALGVWYQVPKQASDVIKETIGLIPPRISDARRYFRRITAPSRKTICSHHLRYTTNRQLVQFYDQQGYCIEEINEAFVGQSMDIHWTSNLIYPTIEDLSKAHDRKSGGPIRLIDRFMSAHSLSKVVQLVTNRRRNISPRCSAVCFCEDLDEGKFSVLLIHALATLPEDQALLLRNIMMQRRVAGHSTPEHKQLILDMLEKGGSFAYTLDLLRHLQDEVVRALEAVENETGVQNPEFREIIESLRV
;
A
#
# COMPACT_ATOMS: atom_id res chain seq x y z
N MET A 1 32.72 -23.20 -5.97
CA MET A 1 31.72 -22.34 -6.63
C MET A 1 32.49 -21.20 -7.29
N GLU A 2 32.19 -20.87 -8.54
CA GLU A 2 32.76 -19.65 -9.13
C GLU A 2 32.04 -18.43 -8.52
N HIS A 3 32.78 -17.38 -8.23
CA HIS A 3 32.27 -16.14 -7.64
C HIS A 3 32.46 -14.99 -8.64
N PRO A 4 31.69 -14.95 -9.75
CA PRO A 4 31.89 -13.99 -10.83
C PRO A 4 31.58 -12.55 -10.41
N TYR A 5 30.69 -12.35 -9.45
CA TYR A 5 30.18 -11.00 -9.12
C TYR A 5 30.81 -10.39 -7.88
N SER A 6 31.66 -11.12 -7.14
CA SER A 6 32.28 -10.63 -5.91
C SER A 6 33.79 -10.81 -5.83
N SER A 7 34.39 -10.07 -4.90
CA SER A 7 35.79 -10.19 -4.50
C SER A 7 35.88 -10.56 -3.03
N ALA A 8 36.91 -11.32 -2.65
CA ALA A 8 37.20 -11.58 -1.24
C ALA A 8 37.58 -10.28 -0.52
N VAL A 9 37.21 -10.17 0.75
CA VAL A 9 37.57 -9.03 1.62
C VAL A 9 38.22 -9.56 2.88
N GLU A 10 39.14 -8.80 3.45
CA GLU A 10 39.80 -9.18 4.70
C GLU A 10 38.77 -9.29 5.84
N ALA A 11 38.78 -10.43 6.53
CA ALA A 11 37.91 -10.68 7.66
C ALA A 11 38.40 -9.88 8.87
N PRO A 12 37.56 -9.01 9.48
CA PRO A 12 37.92 -8.33 10.71
C PRO A 12 38.23 -9.34 11.82
N ALA A 13 39.22 -9.07 12.67
CA ALA A 13 39.55 -9.97 13.80
C ALA A 13 38.34 -10.23 14.72
N LEU A 14 37.44 -9.24 14.84
CA LEU A 14 36.21 -9.34 15.62
C LEU A 14 35.19 -10.32 15.01
N LEU A 15 35.25 -10.62 13.71
CA LEU A 15 34.34 -11.58 13.08
C LEU A 15 34.50 -12.96 13.75
N ALA A 16 35.73 -13.45 13.88
CA ALA A 16 36.02 -14.74 14.49
C ALA A 16 35.54 -14.82 15.95
N THR A 17 35.49 -13.69 16.67
CA THR A 17 35.00 -13.68 18.05
C THR A 17 33.48 -13.84 18.14
N TYR A 18 32.72 -13.38 17.14
CA TYR A 18 31.25 -13.48 17.15
C TYR A 18 30.71 -14.72 16.45
N VAL A 19 31.32 -15.14 15.34
CA VAL A 19 30.74 -16.19 14.48
C VAL A 19 31.61 -17.44 14.41
N GLY A 20 32.84 -17.38 14.93
CA GLY A 20 33.83 -18.45 14.84
C GLY A 20 34.56 -18.47 13.49
N ASP A 21 35.42 -19.46 13.32
CA ASP A 21 36.08 -19.72 12.04
C ASP A 21 35.12 -20.37 11.04
N GLY A 22 35.38 -20.18 9.74
CA GLY A 22 34.66 -20.86 8.67
C GLY A 22 33.65 -20.03 7.88
N TYR A 23 33.42 -18.77 8.27
CA TYR A 23 32.56 -17.85 7.50
C TYR A 23 33.37 -17.10 6.43
N PRO A 24 33.05 -17.26 5.13
CA PRO A 24 33.71 -16.52 4.07
C PRO A 24 33.26 -15.05 4.03
N THR A 25 34.20 -14.17 3.70
CA THR A 25 33.98 -12.72 3.58
C THR A 25 34.16 -12.26 2.14
N ARG A 26 33.07 -11.78 1.53
CA ARG A 26 33.07 -11.29 0.14
C ARG A 26 32.27 -10.00 0.02
N ILE A 27 32.54 -9.25 -1.03
CA ILE A 27 31.82 -8.04 -1.39
C ILE A 27 31.52 -8.03 -2.88
N SER A 28 30.30 -7.64 -3.26
CA SER A 28 29.93 -7.44 -4.66
C SER A 28 30.87 -6.45 -5.33
N LYS A 29 31.29 -6.74 -6.57
CA LYS A 29 32.05 -5.82 -7.42
C LYS A 29 31.29 -4.53 -7.74
N ASN A 30 29.97 -4.52 -7.56
CA ASN A 30 29.09 -3.38 -7.77
C ASN A 30 28.75 -2.64 -6.46
N TYR A 31 29.54 -2.81 -5.39
CA TYR A 31 29.23 -2.22 -4.08
C TYR A 31 29.06 -0.68 -4.12
N HIS A 32 29.81 0.02 -4.95
CA HIS A 32 29.66 1.48 -5.13
C HIS A 32 28.23 1.86 -5.55
N VAL A 33 27.63 1.07 -6.44
CA VAL A 33 26.28 1.29 -6.97
C VAL A 33 25.23 1.09 -5.88
N SER A 34 25.43 0.11 -4.98
CA SER A 34 24.55 -0.08 -3.82
C SER A 34 24.57 1.14 -2.89
N GLY A 35 25.75 1.72 -2.63
CA GLY A 35 25.87 2.94 -1.83
C GLY A 35 25.25 4.17 -2.49
N LEU A 36 25.41 4.30 -3.82
CA LEU A 36 24.76 5.34 -4.63
C LEU A 36 23.23 5.24 -4.55
N ALA A 37 22.69 4.03 -4.69
CA ALA A 37 21.25 3.77 -4.62
C ALA A 37 20.65 4.09 -3.24
N ALA A 38 21.39 3.82 -2.16
CA ALA A 38 20.99 4.24 -0.81
C ALA A 38 20.90 5.77 -0.70
N ILE A 39 21.88 6.50 -1.24
CA ILE A 39 21.85 7.98 -1.27
C ILE A 39 20.66 8.48 -2.10
N LYS A 40 20.34 7.82 -3.22
CA LYS A 40 19.15 8.14 -4.03
C LYS A 40 17.86 7.94 -3.24
N ALA A 41 17.72 6.88 -2.45
CA ALA A 41 16.56 6.66 -1.59
C ALA A 41 16.35 7.81 -0.59
N ARG A 42 17.43 8.37 -0.04
CA ARG A 42 17.38 9.56 0.84
C ARG A 42 16.91 10.81 0.12
N PHE A 43 17.41 11.04 -1.10
CA PHE A 43 16.95 12.16 -1.93
C PHE A 43 15.48 12.02 -2.31
N ASP A 44 15.03 10.83 -2.65
CA ASP A 44 13.62 10.62 -2.96
C ASP A 44 12.74 10.90 -1.73
N TRP A 45 13.24 10.54 -0.53
CA TRP A 45 12.46 10.67 0.71
C TRP A 45 12.41 12.11 1.24
N HIS A 46 13.57 12.78 1.30
CA HIS A 46 13.71 14.12 1.87
C HIS A 46 13.74 15.24 0.83
N GLY A 47 13.85 14.94 -0.46
CA GLY A 47 14.10 15.94 -1.50
C GLY A 47 15.45 16.64 -1.32
N ASP A 48 15.54 17.90 -1.78
CA ASP A 48 16.75 18.71 -1.66
C ASP A 48 17.13 19.04 -0.21
N GLU A 49 16.20 18.92 0.75
CA GLU A 49 16.50 19.11 2.18
C GLU A 49 17.59 18.14 2.67
N PHE A 50 17.71 16.98 2.02
CA PHE A 50 18.77 16.02 2.34
C PHE A 50 20.17 16.61 2.23
N LYS A 51 20.42 17.57 1.32
CA LYS A 51 21.75 18.21 1.17
C LYS A 51 22.20 18.92 2.44
N HIS A 52 21.25 19.53 3.14
CA HIS A 52 21.49 20.23 4.40
C HIS A 52 21.63 19.26 5.56
N MET A 53 20.87 18.17 5.53
CA MET A 53 20.93 17.11 6.55
C MET A 53 22.22 16.28 6.43
N ALA A 54 22.75 16.08 5.23
CA ALA A 54 23.85 15.17 4.92
C ALA A 54 25.14 15.37 5.74
N GLN A 55 25.36 16.56 6.30
CA GLN A 55 26.53 16.82 7.15
C GLN A 55 26.41 16.20 8.55
N THR A 56 25.18 16.02 9.03
CA THR A 56 24.87 15.49 10.37
C THR A 56 24.10 14.18 10.32
N HIS A 57 23.43 13.90 9.20
CA HIS A 57 22.56 12.76 9.01
C HIS A 57 23.35 11.58 8.48
N ARG A 58 23.04 10.40 9.01
CA ARG A 58 23.79 9.18 8.72
C ARG A 58 22.94 8.26 7.87
N LEU A 59 23.58 7.64 6.88
CA LEU A 59 22.95 6.58 6.11
C LEU A 59 22.72 5.37 7.01
N THR A 60 21.56 4.73 6.86
CA THR A 60 21.12 3.60 7.67
C THR A 60 21.81 2.31 7.29
N THR A 61 22.20 2.14 6.02
CA THR A 61 22.66 0.85 5.50
C THR A 61 24.02 0.92 4.84
N VAL A 62 24.69 2.08 4.86
CA VAL A 62 25.97 2.25 4.17
C VAL A 62 27.14 2.09 5.13
N HIS A 63 28.13 1.31 4.70
CA HIS A 63 29.39 1.14 5.40
C HIS A 63 30.29 2.37 5.20
N ALA A 64 31.10 2.74 6.21
CA ALA A 64 31.99 3.92 6.09
C ALA A 64 32.95 3.83 4.89
N ARG A 65 33.61 2.68 4.73
CA ARG A 65 34.49 2.35 3.59
C ARG A 65 33.73 1.80 2.38
N TYR A 66 32.95 0.74 2.56
CA TYR A 66 32.25 0.05 1.48
C TYR A 66 30.90 0.69 1.08
N GLY A 67 30.15 0.01 0.23
CA GLY A 67 28.82 0.41 -0.23
C GLY A 67 27.71 0.12 0.78
N GLY A 68 26.49 -0.08 0.26
CA GLY A 68 25.36 -0.55 1.06
C GLY A 68 25.57 -1.96 1.60
N ILE A 69 24.93 -2.27 2.73
CA ILE A 69 24.98 -3.55 3.45
C ILE A 69 24.70 -4.73 2.53
N MET A 70 23.80 -4.58 1.56
CA MET A 70 23.42 -5.64 0.63
C MET A 70 24.56 -6.07 -0.30
N ALA A 71 25.55 -5.21 -0.56
CA ALA A 71 26.73 -5.61 -1.31
C ALA A 71 27.65 -6.55 -0.53
N LEU A 72 27.57 -6.54 0.80
CA LEU A 72 28.30 -7.45 1.70
C LEU A 72 27.47 -8.71 1.99
N CYS A 73 26.17 -8.53 2.24
CA CYS A 73 25.26 -9.63 2.57
C CYS A 73 24.90 -10.51 1.36
N TYR A 74 24.77 -9.92 0.16
CA TYR A 74 24.52 -10.62 -1.11
C TYR A 74 25.64 -10.33 -2.11
N PRO A 75 26.86 -10.81 -1.85
CA PRO A 75 28.02 -10.47 -2.67
C PRO A 75 27.88 -10.99 -4.11
N GLU A 76 27.16 -12.09 -4.31
CA GLU A 76 26.87 -12.68 -5.63
C GLU A 76 25.52 -12.23 -6.23
N ALA A 77 24.92 -11.15 -5.73
CA ALA A 77 23.75 -10.54 -6.36
C ALA A 77 24.03 -10.17 -7.82
N LEU A 78 23.04 -10.41 -8.68
CA LEU A 78 23.14 -10.05 -10.09
C LEU A 78 23.35 -8.54 -10.21
N PRO A 79 24.31 -8.07 -11.06
CA PRO A 79 24.71 -6.67 -11.12
C PRO A 79 23.55 -5.67 -11.33
N ASP A 80 22.54 -6.05 -12.11
CA ASP A 80 21.33 -5.28 -12.41
C ASP A 80 20.37 -5.18 -11.22
N ARG A 81 20.48 -6.07 -10.22
CA ARG A 81 19.65 -6.09 -9.00
C ARG A 81 20.30 -5.38 -7.81
N VAL A 82 21.62 -5.23 -7.81
CA VAL A 82 22.36 -4.52 -6.74
C VAL A 82 21.81 -3.10 -6.45
N PRO A 83 21.44 -2.27 -7.46
CA PRO A 83 20.88 -0.94 -7.19
C PRO A 83 19.58 -1.00 -6.37
N ILE A 84 18.60 -1.81 -6.81
CA ILE A 84 17.28 -1.86 -6.15
C ILE A 84 17.39 -2.44 -4.73
N LEU A 85 18.32 -3.37 -4.49
CA LEU A 85 18.62 -3.92 -3.17
C LEU A 85 19.18 -2.85 -2.22
N GLY A 86 20.11 -2.02 -2.70
CA GLY A 86 20.65 -0.91 -1.91
C GLY A 86 19.60 0.16 -1.60
N TYR A 87 18.75 0.47 -2.59
CA TYR A 87 17.68 1.45 -2.45
C TYR A 87 16.65 1.02 -1.38
N VAL A 88 16.12 -0.22 -1.48
CA VAL A 88 15.05 -0.67 -0.59
C VAL A 88 15.54 -0.81 0.84
N MET A 89 16.75 -1.31 1.08
CA MET A 89 17.23 -1.47 2.45
C MET A 89 17.47 -0.13 3.12
N GLU A 90 17.95 0.89 2.39
CA GLU A 90 18.03 2.24 2.95
C GLU A 90 16.65 2.80 3.27
N PHE A 91 15.66 2.56 2.41
CA PHE A 91 14.27 2.96 2.68
C PHE A 91 13.69 2.25 3.91
N LEU A 92 13.88 0.95 4.05
CA LEU A 92 13.45 0.20 5.24
C LEU A 92 14.14 0.72 6.51
N GLY A 93 15.42 1.08 6.44
CA GLY A 93 16.13 1.73 7.54
C GLY A 93 15.58 3.12 7.91
N ILE A 94 15.06 3.88 6.94
CA ILE A 94 14.37 5.16 7.21
C ILE A 94 13.09 4.90 8.00
N LEU A 95 12.29 3.91 7.59
CA LEU A 95 11.04 3.56 8.28
C LEU A 95 11.30 3.06 9.70
N ASP A 96 12.31 2.21 9.88
CA ASP A 96 12.80 1.73 11.18
C ASP A 96 13.12 2.90 12.12
N ASP A 97 13.92 3.87 11.66
CA ASP A 97 14.23 5.07 12.45
C ASP A 97 13.01 5.93 12.79
N GLN A 98 12.00 6.00 11.91
CA GLN A 98 10.78 6.74 12.20
C GLN A 98 9.93 6.07 13.28
N ILE A 99 9.85 4.75 13.26
CA ILE A 99 9.11 3.96 14.26
C ILE A 99 9.78 4.09 15.63
N ASP A 100 11.11 4.02 15.67
CA ASP A 100 11.86 4.10 16.93
C ASP A 100 11.83 5.49 17.57
N ASN A 101 11.93 6.56 16.78
CA ASN A 101 11.97 7.94 17.29
C ASN A 101 10.60 8.54 17.66
N GLY A 102 9.61 7.70 17.94
CA GLY A 102 8.28 8.16 18.34
C GLY A 102 7.48 8.82 17.21
N GLY A 103 7.81 8.52 15.94
CA GLY A 103 6.91 8.79 14.82
C GLY A 103 5.55 8.18 15.13
N ASP A 104 4.50 8.99 14.95
CA ASP A 104 3.14 8.85 15.48
C ASP A 104 2.67 7.40 15.77
N LYS A 105 3.08 6.84 16.92
CA LYS A 105 2.60 5.53 17.41
C LYS A 105 1.10 5.59 17.78
N GLN A 106 0.48 6.76 17.67
CA GLN A 106 -0.92 7.05 18.01
C GLN A 106 -1.80 7.48 16.83
N ALA A 107 -1.31 7.55 15.59
CA ALA A 107 -2.17 7.75 14.42
C ALA A 107 -2.83 6.43 13.98
N ASN A 108 -3.70 5.88 14.84
CA ASN A 108 -4.56 4.72 14.57
C ASN A 108 -3.79 3.43 14.27
N GLY A 109 -4.38 2.27 14.55
CA GLY A 109 -3.87 0.97 14.07
C GLY A 109 -3.99 0.83 12.55
N ASP A 110 -3.43 1.77 11.81
CA ASP A 110 -3.50 1.93 10.36
C ASP A 110 -2.09 1.97 9.75
N LEU A 111 -1.97 1.18 8.68
CA LEU A 111 -0.94 1.15 7.64
C LEU A 111 -0.24 2.50 7.35
N LEU A 112 1.08 2.42 7.12
CA LEU A 112 1.96 3.29 6.31
C LEU A 112 1.30 4.57 5.73
N GLY A 113 1.87 5.75 6.00
CA GLY A 113 1.39 7.02 5.43
C GLY A 113 1.47 7.10 3.89
N TYR A 114 0.91 8.17 3.30
CA TYR A 114 0.84 8.33 1.85
C TYR A 114 2.22 8.30 1.17
N ARG A 115 3.23 8.91 1.80
CA ARG A 115 4.60 8.93 1.25
C ARG A 115 5.16 7.51 1.23
N GLU A 116 5.08 6.83 2.35
CA GLU A 116 5.49 5.44 2.55
C GLU A 116 4.82 4.51 1.52
N GLN A 117 3.51 4.66 1.29
CA GLN A 117 2.77 3.91 0.28
C GLN A 117 3.30 4.17 -1.14
N GLN A 118 3.57 5.43 -1.52
CA GLN A 118 4.14 5.74 -2.83
C GLN A 118 5.52 5.11 -3.04
N PHE A 119 6.34 5.07 -1.98
CA PHE A 119 7.62 4.38 -2.01
C PHE A 119 7.46 2.88 -2.26
N PHE A 120 6.62 2.20 -1.48
CA PHE A 120 6.36 0.77 -1.70
C PHE A 120 5.79 0.48 -3.09
N ILE A 121 4.87 1.31 -3.59
CA ILE A 121 4.34 1.18 -4.96
C ILE A 121 5.46 1.26 -6.00
N ASN A 122 6.32 2.28 -5.89
CA ASN A 122 7.42 2.47 -6.85
C ASN A 122 8.48 1.37 -6.72
N PHE A 123 8.77 0.92 -5.50
CA PHE A 123 9.65 -0.22 -5.25
C PHE A 123 9.10 -1.51 -5.88
N PHE A 124 7.85 -1.88 -5.60
CA PHE A 124 7.22 -3.09 -6.16
C PHE A 124 7.12 -3.05 -7.68
N ARG A 125 6.83 -1.87 -8.26
CA ARG A 125 6.87 -1.68 -9.71
C ARG A 125 8.27 -1.93 -10.26
N THR A 126 9.29 -1.34 -9.64
CA THR A 126 10.68 -1.48 -10.09
C THR A 126 11.16 -2.93 -10.01
N LEU A 127 10.80 -3.67 -8.95
CA LEU A 127 11.11 -5.10 -8.86
C LEU A 127 10.46 -5.90 -10.00
N ARG A 128 9.19 -5.63 -10.29
CA ARG A 128 8.46 -6.28 -11.38
C ARG A 128 9.01 -5.91 -12.75
N ASP A 129 9.52 -4.69 -12.93
CA ASP A 129 10.16 -4.27 -14.18
C ASP A 129 11.49 -5.01 -14.42
N ILE A 130 12.20 -5.40 -13.36
CA ILE A 130 13.47 -6.16 -13.44
C ILE A 130 13.22 -7.66 -13.66
N ASP A 131 12.41 -8.31 -12.81
CA ASP A 131 12.12 -9.75 -12.90
C ASP A 131 10.70 -10.04 -12.37
N PRO A 132 9.66 -9.98 -13.24
CA PRO A 132 8.27 -10.09 -12.81
C PRO A 132 7.95 -11.42 -12.08
N PRO A 133 8.34 -12.61 -12.56
CA PRO A 133 8.05 -13.87 -11.89
C PRO A 133 8.65 -13.93 -10.47
N ARG A 134 9.93 -13.60 -10.29
CA ARG A 134 10.58 -13.69 -8.98
C ARG A 134 10.15 -12.56 -8.05
N ALA A 135 9.87 -11.38 -8.59
CA ALA A 135 9.25 -10.31 -7.80
C ALA A 135 7.90 -10.76 -7.25
N GLN A 136 7.06 -11.41 -8.07
CA GLN A 136 5.76 -11.88 -7.60
C GLN A 136 5.88 -12.94 -6.50
N THR A 137 6.78 -13.92 -6.64
CA THR A 137 7.03 -14.92 -5.58
C THR A 137 7.47 -14.26 -4.28
N MET A 138 8.44 -13.35 -4.34
CA MET A 138 8.91 -12.61 -3.16
C MET A 138 7.79 -11.79 -2.50
N LEU A 139 6.98 -11.08 -3.28
CA LEU A 139 5.87 -10.28 -2.76
C LEU A 139 4.77 -11.14 -2.14
N ASN A 140 4.53 -12.35 -2.65
CA ASN A 140 3.61 -13.30 -2.03
C ASN A 140 4.11 -13.75 -0.65
N GLN A 141 5.42 -13.98 -0.49
CA GLN A 141 6.02 -14.33 0.80
C GLN A 141 5.87 -13.18 1.81
N TRP A 142 6.12 -11.94 1.39
CA TRP A 142 5.92 -10.75 2.21
C TRP A 142 4.46 -10.62 2.62
N HIS A 143 3.53 -10.74 1.67
CA HIS A 143 2.10 -10.68 1.94
C HIS A 143 1.67 -11.72 2.98
N ARG A 144 2.08 -12.98 2.81
CA ARG A 144 1.74 -14.08 3.73
C ARG A 144 2.18 -13.75 5.16
N HIS A 145 3.43 -13.33 5.33
CA HIS A 145 3.95 -12.94 6.64
C HIS A 145 3.19 -11.76 7.26
N PHE A 146 2.96 -10.68 6.49
CA PHE A 146 2.20 -9.52 6.99
C PHE A 146 0.74 -9.85 7.34
N THR A 147 0.17 -10.91 6.75
CA THR A 147 -1.19 -11.36 7.08
C THR A 147 -1.27 -12.33 8.26
N GLU A 148 -0.20 -13.07 8.55
CA GLU A 148 -0.18 -14.13 9.56
C GLU A 148 0.35 -13.67 10.94
N ASP A 149 1.20 -12.64 11.01
CA ASP A 149 2.04 -12.36 12.21
C ASP A 149 1.63 -11.18 13.14
N LEU A 150 0.41 -10.65 13.06
CA LEU A 150 0.01 -9.49 13.89
C LEU A 150 -0.30 -9.81 15.38
N THR A 151 -0.08 -11.04 15.85
CA THR A 151 -0.47 -11.46 17.22
C THR A 151 0.66 -11.66 18.21
N ASN A 152 1.94 -11.51 17.81
CA ASN A 152 3.06 -11.85 18.68
C ASN A 152 3.36 -10.71 19.69
N LYS A 153 2.65 -10.76 20.83
CA LYS A 153 2.88 -9.91 22.00
C LYS A 153 4.36 -9.98 22.39
N GLY A 154 4.98 -8.81 22.56
CA GLY A 154 6.42 -8.67 22.85
C GLY A 154 6.91 -9.63 23.94
N ALA A 155 8.06 -10.26 23.70
CA ALA A 155 8.68 -11.19 24.64
C ALA A 155 9.10 -10.48 25.94
N THR A 156 8.64 -10.95 27.09
CA THR A 156 8.91 -10.31 28.39
C THR A 156 9.43 -11.25 29.48
N GLY A 157 10.08 -12.36 29.13
CA GLY A 157 10.59 -13.31 30.13
C GLY A 157 12.11 -13.38 30.21
N ASN A 158 12.78 -13.76 29.12
CA ASN A 158 14.20 -14.13 29.12
C ASN A 158 14.85 -14.00 27.73
N VAL A 159 16.16 -14.21 27.66
CA VAL A 159 16.96 -14.13 26.43
C VAL A 159 16.47 -15.05 25.31
N GLU A 160 16.12 -16.30 25.62
CA GLU A 160 15.70 -17.29 24.61
C GLU A 160 14.34 -16.94 24.00
N GLU A 161 13.39 -16.51 24.85
CA GLU A 161 12.08 -16.04 24.41
C GLU A 161 12.21 -14.77 23.56
N TYR A 162 13.06 -13.83 23.98
CA TYR A 162 13.34 -12.60 23.24
C TYR A 162 13.93 -12.89 21.87
N VAL A 163 14.99 -13.70 21.79
CA VAL A 163 15.65 -14.03 20.52
C VAL A 163 14.68 -14.76 19.59
N SER A 164 13.86 -15.66 20.12
CA SER A 164 12.85 -16.38 19.32
C SER A 164 11.80 -15.42 18.77
N TRP A 165 11.28 -14.51 19.59
CA TRP A 165 10.33 -13.48 19.16
C TRP A 165 10.95 -12.50 18.15
N ARG A 166 12.15 -11.99 18.42
CA ARG A 166 12.84 -10.97 17.61
C ARG A 166 13.28 -11.50 16.25
N VAL A 167 13.46 -12.82 16.08
CA VAL A 167 13.73 -13.41 14.75
C VAL A 167 12.50 -13.45 13.86
N HIS A 168 11.29 -13.47 14.44
CA HIS A 168 10.05 -13.30 13.69
C HIS A 168 9.74 -11.83 13.37
N ASP A 169 10.65 -10.91 13.70
CA ASP A 169 10.60 -9.55 13.19
C ASP A 169 10.80 -9.54 11.66
N ILE A 170 10.25 -8.51 11.02
CA ILE A 170 10.12 -8.31 9.57
C ILE A 170 11.41 -8.55 8.77
N THR A 171 12.56 -8.35 9.41
CA THR A 171 13.90 -8.42 8.82
C THR A 171 14.29 -9.81 8.31
N HIS A 172 13.90 -10.89 9.02
CA HIS A 172 14.23 -12.26 8.61
C HIS A 172 13.60 -12.61 7.25
N ILE A 173 12.30 -12.33 7.12
CA ILE A 173 11.53 -12.69 5.93
C ILE A 173 11.88 -11.80 4.76
N ILE A 174 12.13 -10.51 4.99
CA ILE A 174 12.65 -9.62 3.95
C ILE A 174 13.98 -10.15 3.41
N CYS A 175 14.95 -10.46 4.27
CA CYS A 175 16.26 -10.94 3.84
C CYS A 175 16.18 -12.31 3.12
N ASN A 176 15.40 -13.26 3.62
CA ASN A 176 15.35 -14.59 2.99
C ASN A 176 14.61 -14.60 1.65
N SER A 177 13.58 -13.77 1.51
CA SER A 177 12.83 -13.67 0.25
C SER A 177 13.56 -12.80 -0.79
N LEU A 178 14.36 -11.81 -0.36
CA LEU A 178 15.23 -11.04 -1.26
C LEU A 178 16.39 -11.87 -1.80
N LEU A 179 16.86 -12.90 -1.08
CA LEU A 179 18.04 -13.68 -1.49
C LEU A 179 17.83 -14.42 -2.84
N PRO A 180 16.79 -15.24 -3.06
CA PRO A 180 16.52 -15.84 -4.37
C PRO A 180 16.29 -14.79 -5.45
N TYR A 181 15.59 -13.70 -5.12
CA TYR A 181 15.41 -12.58 -6.03
C TYR A 181 16.75 -11.95 -6.42
N ALA A 182 17.67 -11.70 -5.48
CA ALA A 182 18.96 -11.09 -5.76
C ALA A 182 19.80 -11.94 -6.72
N PHE A 183 19.65 -13.27 -6.68
CA PHE A 183 20.46 -14.20 -7.45
C PHE A 183 19.81 -14.66 -8.75
N GLY A 184 18.55 -14.27 -9.01
CA GLY A 184 17.79 -14.78 -10.15
C GLY A 184 17.46 -16.26 -10.01
N ILE A 185 17.21 -16.72 -8.79
CA ILE A 185 16.84 -18.10 -8.46
C ILE A 185 15.33 -18.20 -8.24
N THR A 186 14.69 -19.23 -8.78
CA THR A 186 13.27 -19.51 -8.53
C THR A 186 13.15 -20.72 -7.63
N LEU A 187 12.62 -20.53 -6.43
CA LEU A 187 12.34 -21.62 -5.50
C LEU A 187 10.83 -21.93 -5.53
N SER A 188 10.47 -23.20 -5.32
CA SER A 188 9.08 -23.57 -5.01
C SER A 188 8.65 -23.05 -3.63
N ASP A 189 7.35 -23.06 -3.32
CA ASP A 189 6.87 -22.67 -1.99
C ASP A 189 7.44 -23.59 -0.90
N GLU A 190 7.58 -24.89 -1.19
CA GLU A 190 8.19 -25.87 -0.28
C GLU A 190 9.69 -25.59 -0.08
N GLU A 191 10.41 -25.24 -1.15
CA GLU A 191 11.83 -24.87 -1.05
C GLU A 191 12.03 -23.56 -0.29
N HIS A 192 11.13 -22.59 -0.44
CA HIS A 192 11.11 -21.37 0.36
C HIS A 192 10.89 -21.67 1.85
N GLN A 193 9.99 -22.60 2.17
CA GLN A 193 9.78 -23.04 3.54
C GLN A 193 11.05 -23.67 4.12
N VAL A 194 11.70 -24.58 3.38
CA VAL A 194 12.97 -25.18 3.81
C VAL A 194 14.06 -24.12 4.00
N LEU A 195 14.16 -23.14 3.09
CA LEU A 195 15.10 -22.04 3.24
C LEU A 195 14.84 -21.30 4.55
N ASN A 196 13.61 -20.88 4.83
CA ASN A 196 13.25 -20.18 6.08
C ASN A 196 13.57 -21.00 7.33
N GLU A 197 13.29 -22.30 7.33
CA GLU A 197 13.60 -23.21 8.45
C GLU A 197 15.12 -23.30 8.70
N VAL A 198 15.92 -23.47 7.65
CA VAL A 198 17.39 -23.53 7.75
C VAL A 198 17.98 -22.18 8.17
N SER A 199 17.33 -21.09 7.79
CA SER A 199 17.75 -19.71 8.06
C SER A 199 17.57 -19.29 9.52
N LEU A 200 16.83 -20.05 10.33
CA LEU A 200 16.43 -19.61 11.66
C LEU A 200 17.64 -19.35 12.57
N GLU A 201 18.61 -20.26 12.58
CA GLU A 201 19.80 -20.14 13.44
C GLU A 201 20.69 -18.96 13.06
N ILE A 202 20.90 -18.73 11.75
CA ILE A 202 21.69 -17.57 11.30
C ILE A 202 20.96 -16.26 11.59
N SER A 203 19.63 -16.26 11.56
CA SER A 203 18.83 -15.07 11.85
C SER A 203 18.85 -14.70 13.33
N LYS A 204 18.84 -15.70 14.23
CA LYS A 204 19.09 -15.49 15.67
C LYS A 204 20.44 -14.83 15.89
N ALA A 205 21.48 -15.29 15.18
CA ALA A 205 22.80 -14.70 15.28
C ALA A 205 22.85 -13.26 14.73
N MET A 206 22.16 -12.98 13.62
CA MET A 206 22.07 -11.63 13.05
C MET A 206 21.38 -10.63 13.99
N VAL A 207 20.29 -11.05 14.64
CA VAL A 207 19.61 -10.25 15.68
C VAL A 207 20.57 -9.87 16.80
N LEU A 208 21.31 -10.84 17.33
CA LEU A 208 22.26 -10.59 18.41
C LEU A 208 23.40 -9.65 18.00
N ILE A 209 23.89 -9.76 16.76
CA ILE A 209 24.86 -8.81 16.20
C ILE A 209 24.25 -7.42 16.17
N ASN A 210 23.08 -7.26 15.56
CA ASN A 210 22.39 -5.97 15.47
C ASN A 210 22.25 -5.33 16.85
N ASP A 211 21.63 -6.02 17.80
CA ASP A 211 21.38 -5.52 19.15
C ASP A 211 22.66 -5.08 19.87
N VAL A 212 23.76 -5.82 19.73
CA VAL A 212 25.02 -5.49 20.40
C VAL A 212 25.66 -4.24 19.83
N PHE A 213 25.63 -4.05 18.51
CA PHE A 213 26.22 -2.89 17.84
C PHE A 213 25.29 -1.67 17.85
N SER A 214 23.97 -1.87 17.86
CA SER A 214 22.99 -0.79 17.93
C SER A 214 22.76 -0.26 19.35
N TRP A 215 23.15 -1.03 20.39
CA TRP A 215 22.91 -0.72 21.80
C TRP A 215 23.28 0.73 22.19
N GLU A 216 24.48 1.21 21.84
CA GLU A 216 24.88 2.58 22.17
C GLU A 216 23.99 3.63 21.53
N LYS A 217 23.55 3.40 20.28
CA LYS A 217 22.65 4.30 19.54
C LYS A 217 21.28 4.30 20.20
N GLU A 218 20.67 3.12 20.37
CA GLU A 218 19.34 2.95 20.93
C GLU A 218 19.25 3.50 22.35
N ARG A 219 20.28 3.28 23.19
CA ARG A 219 20.35 3.87 24.52
C ARG A 219 20.43 5.40 24.48
N GLN A 220 21.20 5.97 23.57
CA GLN A 220 21.27 7.43 23.40
C GLN A 220 19.94 8.01 22.91
N ASP A 221 19.22 7.31 22.05
CA ASP A 221 17.93 7.75 21.54
C ASP A 221 16.84 7.64 22.62
N ALA A 222 16.83 6.57 23.41
CA ALA A 222 15.99 6.44 24.60
C ALA A 222 16.28 7.55 25.63
N ASP A 223 17.55 7.82 25.92
CA ASP A 223 17.98 8.89 26.83
C ASP A 223 17.48 10.27 26.34
N LYS A 224 17.53 10.56 25.03
CA LYS A 224 17.00 11.81 24.44
C LYS A 224 15.48 11.91 24.54
N ASN A 225 14.79 10.79 24.38
CA ASN A 225 13.33 10.72 24.39
C ASN A 225 12.76 10.63 25.83
N GLY A 226 13.63 10.52 26.84
CA GLY A 226 13.21 10.33 28.24
C GLY A 226 12.57 8.96 28.48
N GLU A 227 12.90 7.97 27.66
CA GLU A 227 12.40 6.60 27.75
C GLU A 227 13.25 5.79 28.73
N ASP A 228 12.61 4.87 29.45
CA ASP A 228 13.33 3.95 30.33
C ASP A 228 14.12 2.92 29.51
N VAL A 229 15.32 2.56 29.96
CA VAL A 229 16.16 1.53 29.33
C VAL A 229 15.42 0.19 29.14
N SER A 230 14.41 -0.09 29.98
CA SER A 230 13.55 -1.26 29.87
C SER A 230 12.58 -1.25 28.69
N ALA A 231 12.31 -0.09 28.09
CA ALA A 231 11.50 0.07 26.89
C ALA A 231 12.28 -0.20 25.59
N ILE A 232 13.62 -0.25 25.67
CA ILE A 232 14.47 -0.54 24.51
C ILE A 232 14.29 -2.00 24.09
N THR A 233 13.91 -2.22 22.84
CA THR A 233 13.72 -3.55 22.25
C THR A 233 15.08 -4.15 21.86
N ASN A 234 15.86 -4.57 22.86
CA ASN A 234 17.23 -5.05 22.68
C ASN A 234 17.57 -6.15 23.69
N VAL A 235 18.39 -7.13 23.29
CA VAL A 235 18.81 -8.25 24.15
C VAL A 235 19.71 -7.82 25.33
N VAL A 236 20.51 -6.75 25.16
CA VAL A 236 21.47 -6.28 26.16
C VAL A 236 20.81 -5.97 27.51
N PRO A 237 19.76 -5.12 27.60
CA PRO A 237 19.08 -4.85 28.86
C PRO A 237 18.39 -6.09 29.44
N ILE A 238 17.99 -7.06 28.62
CA ILE A 238 17.40 -8.33 29.08
C ILE A 238 18.46 -9.17 29.78
N ILE A 239 19.63 -9.35 29.17
CA ILE A 239 20.76 -10.08 29.76
C ILE A 239 21.24 -9.39 31.04
N MET A 240 21.37 -8.05 31.03
CA MET A 240 21.76 -7.29 32.21
C MET A 240 20.84 -7.58 33.41
N ARG A 241 19.51 -7.59 33.19
CA ARG A 241 18.52 -7.92 34.24
C ARG A 241 18.59 -9.38 34.66
N GLN A 242 18.67 -10.30 33.70
CA GLN A 242 18.62 -11.74 33.95
C GLN A 242 19.86 -12.24 34.72
N HIS A 243 21.04 -11.69 34.40
CA HIS A 243 22.31 -12.14 34.98
C HIS A 243 22.90 -11.17 36.01
N SER A 244 22.29 -9.99 36.21
CA SER A 244 22.82 -8.94 37.09
C SER A 244 24.26 -8.52 36.76
N ILE A 245 24.52 -8.29 35.46
CA ILE A 245 25.85 -7.92 34.94
C ILE A 245 25.83 -6.56 34.23
N SER A 246 27.02 -6.01 33.98
CA SER A 246 27.18 -4.77 33.20
C SER A 246 26.77 -4.96 31.73
N ALA A 247 26.55 -3.85 31.03
CA ALA A 247 26.32 -3.87 29.57
C ALA A 247 27.47 -4.56 28.82
N ASP A 248 28.72 -4.31 29.21
CA ASP A 248 29.88 -5.00 28.61
C ASP A 248 29.85 -6.50 28.86
N GLY A 249 29.48 -6.92 30.07
CA GLY A 249 29.27 -8.33 30.39
C GLY A 249 28.14 -8.93 29.55
N ALA A 250 27.04 -8.20 29.38
CA ALA A 250 25.91 -8.64 28.55
C ALA A 250 26.30 -8.80 27.08
N LYS A 251 27.11 -7.90 26.52
CA LYS A 251 27.65 -8.02 25.16
C LYS A 251 28.53 -9.26 24.99
N ILE A 252 29.33 -9.62 25.99
CA ILE A 252 30.14 -10.86 25.97
C ILE A 252 29.25 -12.11 25.99
N VAL A 253 28.14 -12.08 26.75
CA VAL A 253 27.15 -13.17 26.74
C VAL A 253 26.47 -13.26 25.37
N SER A 254 26.03 -12.15 24.80
CA SER A 254 25.46 -12.11 23.43
C SER A 254 26.43 -12.62 22.38
N GLN A 255 27.72 -12.28 22.48
CA GLN A 255 28.77 -12.81 21.61
C GLN A 255 28.87 -14.34 21.68
N THR A 256 28.78 -14.91 22.88
CA THR A 256 28.83 -16.36 23.09
C THR A 256 27.62 -17.03 22.45
N LEU A 257 26.42 -16.50 22.67
CA LEU A 257 25.17 -17.00 22.05
C LEU A 257 25.21 -16.88 20.52
N CYS A 258 25.67 -15.75 19.99
CA CYS A 258 25.85 -15.54 18.56
C CYS A 258 26.76 -16.62 17.96
N ARG A 259 27.86 -16.96 18.64
CA ARG A 259 28.79 -18.01 18.20
C ARG A 259 28.11 -19.39 18.19
N GLU A 260 27.35 -19.71 19.23
CA GLU A 260 26.61 -20.98 19.29
C GLU A 260 25.61 -21.12 18.14
N TYR A 261 24.80 -20.09 17.89
CA TYR A 261 23.85 -20.10 16.77
C TYR A 261 24.57 -20.18 15.42
N SER A 262 25.69 -19.47 15.26
CA SER A 262 26.51 -19.54 14.05
C SER A 262 27.07 -20.94 13.81
N GLN A 263 27.50 -21.66 14.85
CA GLN A 263 27.98 -23.04 14.73
C GLN A 263 26.84 -24.03 14.43
N ARG A 264 25.67 -23.84 15.03
CA ARG A 264 24.47 -24.65 14.74
C ARG A 264 24.06 -24.48 13.28
N PHE A 265 24.07 -23.25 12.76
CA PHE A 265 23.82 -22.98 11.35
C PHE A 265 24.78 -23.73 10.43
N LEU A 266 26.10 -23.69 10.67
CA LEU A 266 27.08 -24.41 9.84
C LEU A 266 26.80 -25.92 9.81
N LYS A 267 26.37 -26.50 10.94
CA LYS A 267 25.95 -27.90 11.02
C LYS A 267 24.65 -28.18 10.25
N THR A 268 23.64 -27.31 10.38
CA THR A 268 22.37 -27.44 9.62
C THR A 268 22.63 -27.31 8.12
N MET A 269 23.49 -26.37 7.71
CA MET A 269 23.90 -26.16 6.33
C MET A 269 24.61 -27.40 5.76
N SER A 270 25.56 -27.99 6.51
CA SER A 270 26.25 -29.21 6.07
C SER A 270 25.29 -30.39 5.93
N GLN A 271 24.35 -30.53 6.87
CA GLN A 271 23.30 -31.56 6.80
C GLN A 271 22.35 -31.33 5.62
N ALA A 272 21.99 -30.09 5.33
CA ALA A 272 21.15 -29.75 4.17
C ALA A 272 21.87 -30.09 2.86
N ARG A 273 23.19 -29.86 2.77
CA ARG A 273 24.00 -30.18 1.60
C ARG A 273 24.04 -31.68 1.27
N GLU A 274 24.00 -32.54 2.29
CA GLU A 274 24.00 -34.00 2.14
C GLU A 274 22.64 -34.55 1.64
N GLN A 275 21.57 -33.74 1.71
CA GLN A 275 20.24 -34.17 1.29
C GLN A 275 20.09 -34.09 -0.23
N GLN A 276 20.09 -35.26 -0.88
CA GLN A 276 19.91 -35.40 -2.33
C GLN A 276 18.55 -34.89 -2.86
N LYS A 277 17.58 -34.62 -1.96
CA LYS A 277 16.26 -34.10 -2.33
C LYS A 277 16.23 -32.59 -2.63
N TYR A 278 17.25 -31.83 -2.23
CA TYR A 278 17.27 -30.38 -2.45
C TYR A 278 17.82 -30.04 -3.83
N SER A 279 17.18 -29.10 -4.51
CA SER A 279 17.68 -28.58 -5.78
C SER A 279 19.03 -27.91 -5.58
N SER A 280 19.84 -27.87 -6.65
CA SER A 280 21.10 -27.13 -6.65
C SER A 280 20.91 -25.63 -6.37
N GLU A 281 19.74 -25.09 -6.73
CA GLU A 281 19.36 -23.70 -6.49
C GLU A 281 19.08 -23.43 -5.00
N LEU A 282 18.29 -24.30 -4.35
CA LEU A 282 18.06 -24.21 -2.90
C LEU A 282 19.36 -24.40 -2.12
N GLN A 283 20.19 -25.38 -2.50
CA GLN A 283 21.50 -25.60 -1.86
C GLN A 283 22.39 -24.37 -1.97
N ARG A 284 22.40 -23.71 -3.13
CA ARG A 284 23.12 -22.44 -3.31
C ARG A 284 22.59 -21.34 -2.40
N CYS A 285 21.27 -21.16 -2.33
CA CYS A 285 20.67 -20.18 -1.41
C CYS A 285 21.05 -20.45 0.06
N ILE A 286 21.02 -21.72 0.49
CA ILE A 286 21.41 -22.13 1.85
C ILE A 286 22.90 -21.83 2.12
N GLU A 287 23.79 -22.18 1.18
CA GLU A 287 25.23 -21.92 1.32
C GLU A 287 25.54 -20.41 1.37
N ASP A 288 24.87 -19.61 0.54
CA ASP A 288 25.10 -18.18 0.42
C ASP A 288 24.56 -17.38 1.63
N GLN A 289 23.77 -17.99 2.52
CA GLN A 289 23.39 -17.33 3.77
C GLN A 289 24.58 -17.06 4.69
N GLN A 290 25.69 -17.78 4.55
CA GLN A 290 26.92 -17.46 5.27
C GLN A 290 27.38 -16.01 5.06
N TYR A 291 27.08 -15.43 3.88
CA TYR A 291 27.39 -14.04 3.56
C TYR A 291 26.45 -13.04 4.24
N LEU A 292 25.20 -13.41 4.54
CA LEU A 292 24.31 -12.58 5.37
C LEU A 292 24.98 -12.29 6.72
N GLN A 293 25.51 -13.33 7.35
CA GLN A 293 26.15 -13.23 8.67
C GLN A 293 27.48 -12.46 8.62
N SER A 294 28.40 -12.86 7.73
CA SER A 294 29.70 -12.21 7.63
C SER A 294 29.59 -10.76 7.14
N GLY A 295 28.68 -10.50 6.20
CA GLY A 295 28.38 -9.18 5.68
C GLY A 295 27.72 -8.27 6.71
N ASN A 296 26.75 -8.77 7.48
CA ASN A 296 26.11 -8.02 8.56
C ASN A 296 27.12 -7.61 9.63
N MET A 297 28.04 -8.51 9.98
CA MET A 297 29.09 -8.22 10.96
C MET A 297 30.07 -7.16 10.45
N ILE A 298 30.61 -7.33 9.23
CA ILE A 298 31.53 -6.35 8.63
C ILE A 298 30.86 -4.97 8.57
N TRP A 299 29.59 -4.93 8.16
CA TRP A 299 28.81 -3.70 8.14
C TRP A 299 28.64 -3.11 9.55
N SER A 300 28.22 -3.90 10.54
CA SER A 300 27.92 -3.40 11.89
C SER A 300 29.14 -2.76 12.57
N ILE A 301 30.35 -3.32 12.35
CA ILE A 301 31.60 -2.82 12.93
C ILE A 301 31.89 -1.37 12.52
N ASP A 302 31.69 -1.03 11.25
CA ASP A 302 32.19 0.21 10.65
C ASP A 302 31.08 1.05 9.95
N CYS A 303 29.80 0.71 10.14
CA CYS A 303 28.71 1.49 9.55
C CYS A 303 28.60 2.88 10.21
N THR A 304 28.15 3.85 9.43
CA THR A 304 27.89 5.20 9.96
C THR A 304 26.72 5.20 10.96
N ARG A 305 25.77 4.25 10.83
CA ARG A 305 24.59 4.15 11.69
C ARG A 305 24.98 3.98 13.17
N TYR A 306 25.81 2.99 13.48
CA TYR A 306 26.18 2.64 14.86
C TYR A 306 27.42 3.37 15.36
N ASN A 307 28.28 3.88 14.47
CA ASN A 307 29.57 4.44 14.84
C ASN A 307 29.61 5.96 14.59
N PRO A 308 29.43 6.81 15.62
CA PRO A 308 29.49 8.26 15.48
C PRO A 308 30.77 8.84 14.91
N ALA A 309 31.89 8.16 15.13
CA ALA A 309 33.18 8.59 14.60
C ALA A 309 33.38 8.20 13.13
N ALA A 310 32.58 7.26 12.61
CA ALA A 310 32.72 6.77 11.26
C ALA A 310 32.23 7.83 10.26
N LYS A 311 33.07 8.15 9.28
CA LYS A 311 32.77 9.12 8.22
C LYS A 311 32.55 8.39 6.90
N SER A 312 31.54 8.81 6.14
CA SER A 312 31.37 8.36 4.76
C SER A 312 32.60 8.74 3.92
N ALA A 313 32.92 7.91 2.93
CA ALA A 313 33.95 8.24 1.96
C ALA A 313 33.72 9.63 1.32
N PRO A 314 34.77 10.41 1.02
CA PRO A 314 34.65 11.78 0.52
C PRO A 314 33.75 11.93 -0.71
N GLU A 315 33.81 10.95 -1.62
CA GLU A 315 32.97 10.89 -2.82
C GLU A 315 31.47 10.81 -2.47
N ARG A 316 31.09 9.90 -1.56
CA ARG A 316 29.70 9.76 -1.11
C ARG A 316 29.22 11.00 -0.37
N LEU A 317 30.09 11.58 0.47
CA LEU A 317 29.76 12.84 1.15
C LEU A 317 29.51 13.98 0.15
N SER A 318 30.29 14.03 -0.94
CA SER A 318 30.03 14.95 -2.05
C SER A 318 28.66 14.72 -2.67
N TRP A 319 28.29 13.46 -2.99
CA TRP A 319 26.98 13.15 -3.56
C TRP A 319 25.82 13.51 -2.61
N MET A 320 25.97 13.27 -1.31
CA MET A 320 24.93 13.62 -0.34
C MET A 320 24.76 15.14 -0.20
N THR A 321 25.85 15.92 -0.23
CA THR A 321 25.81 17.37 0.01
C THR A 321 25.57 18.20 -1.26
N GLN A 322 25.99 17.72 -2.42
CA GLN A 322 25.93 18.45 -3.68
C GLN A 322 24.88 17.87 -4.65
N GLY A 323 24.38 16.66 -4.38
CA GLY A 323 23.54 15.89 -5.29
C GLY A 323 24.33 14.82 -6.04
N ILE A 324 23.63 13.77 -6.47
CA ILE A 324 24.22 12.70 -7.26
C ILE A 324 24.36 13.19 -8.71
N PRO A 325 25.54 13.09 -9.34
CA PRO A 325 25.69 13.39 -10.76
C PRO A 325 24.80 12.47 -11.63
N ASP A 326 24.02 13.06 -12.55
CA ASP A 326 23.05 12.35 -13.41
C ASP A 326 23.63 11.11 -14.10
N HIS A 327 24.83 11.22 -14.65
CA HIS A 327 25.49 10.13 -15.39
C HIS A 327 25.80 8.89 -14.53
N LEU A 328 25.84 9.01 -13.21
CA LEU A 328 26.13 7.89 -12.31
C LEU A 328 24.91 7.00 -12.03
N TYR A 329 23.70 7.53 -12.18
CA TYR A 329 22.46 6.76 -12.01
C TYR A 329 21.62 6.64 -13.28
N THR A 330 21.98 7.37 -14.35
CA THR A 330 21.38 7.21 -15.67
C THR A 330 21.67 5.80 -16.19
N GLY A 331 20.61 5.01 -16.43
CA GLY A 331 20.71 3.62 -16.87
C GLY A 331 20.60 2.58 -15.73
N LEU A 332 20.58 3.01 -14.47
CA LEU A 332 20.23 2.13 -13.36
C LEU A 332 18.71 2.01 -13.25
N ILE A 333 18.22 0.78 -13.05
CA ILE A 333 16.81 0.49 -12.82
C ILE A 333 16.51 0.78 -11.34
N LEU A 334 16.06 2.00 -11.07
CA LEU A 334 15.70 2.50 -9.74
C LEU A 334 14.34 3.21 -9.78
N PRO A 335 13.64 3.29 -8.64
CA PRO A 335 12.40 4.06 -8.54
C PRO A 335 12.55 5.49 -9.07
N GLY A 336 11.63 5.88 -9.96
CA GLY A 336 11.60 7.23 -10.55
C GLY A 336 12.56 7.48 -11.73
N ASN A 337 13.43 6.52 -12.11
CA ASN A 337 14.37 6.70 -13.23
C ASN A 337 13.82 6.27 -14.61
N ASN A 338 12.65 5.61 -14.66
CA ASN A 338 12.10 5.11 -15.93
C ASN A 338 11.47 6.24 -16.75
N LYS A 339 12.07 6.52 -17.92
CA LYS A 339 11.43 7.21 -19.05
C LYS A 339 10.26 6.36 -19.57
N SER A 340 9.09 6.47 -18.97
CA SER A 340 7.84 6.33 -19.70
C SER A 340 7.22 7.70 -19.87
N SER A 341 7.05 8.06 -21.13
CA SER A 341 6.46 9.30 -21.62
C SER A 341 5.03 9.47 -21.13
N HIS A 342 4.83 10.19 -20.03
CA HIS A 342 3.68 11.07 -19.83
C HIS A 342 4.10 12.16 -18.84
N GLN A 343 4.51 13.30 -19.38
CA GLN A 343 4.72 14.53 -18.62
C GLN A 343 3.41 14.88 -17.89
N LEU A 344 3.44 14.83 -16.57
CA LEU A 344 2.56 15.63 -15.72
C LEU A 344 3.41 16.80 -15.25
N ASP A 345 3.09 17.99 -15.76
CA ASP A 345 3.74 19.25 -15.45
C ASP A 345 3.85 19.48 -13.94
N SER A 346 5.09 19.52 -13.45
CA SER A 346 5.44 19.98 -12.11
C SER A 346 5.59 21.50 -12.12
N SER A 347 4.47 22.21 -12.00
CA SER A 347 4.49 23.63 -11.60
C SER A 347 3.45 23.92 -10.51
N VAL A 348 3.77 23.52 -9.28
CA VAL A 348 3.13 24.10 -8.09
C VAL A 348 4.22 24.41 -7.08
N SER A 349 4.67 25.66 -7.11
CA SER A 349 5.40 26.30 -6.03
C SER A 349 4.52 26.39 -4.78
N LEU A 350 5.04 25.94 -3.63
CA LEU A 350 4.45 26.14 -2.31
C LEU A 350 4.41 27.64 -1.97
N PRO A 351 3.27 28.23 -1.60
CA PRO A 351 3.25 29.54 -0.98
C PRO A 351 3.64 29.44 0.50
N ASN A 352 4.66 30.21 0.88
CA ASN A 352 5.05 30.44 2.27
C ASN A 352 3.95 31.15 3.06
N GLY A 353 3.78 30.72 4.32
CA GLY A 353 3.40 31.55 5.47
C GLY A 353 1.92 31.95 5.59
N ILE A 354 1.18 31.25 6.45
CA ILE A 354 0.02 31.82 7.16
C ILE A 354 0.03 31.28 8.60
N HIS A 355 0.29 32.17 9.56
CA HIS A 355 0.03 31.98 10.99
C HIS A 355 -1.49 31.89 11.21
N PRO A 356 -2.02 30.93 12.00
CA PRO A 356 -3.40 31.00 12.44
C PRO A 356 -3.51 31.73 13.78
N ASP A 357 -4.17 32.90 13.76
CA ASP A 357 -4.77 33.51 14.95
C ASP A 357 -5.87 32.61 15.50
N ILE A 358 -5.79 32.32 16.80
CA ILE A 358 -6.75 31.52 17.55
C ILE A 358 -7.79 32.47 18.17
N GLU A 359 -9.02 32.47 17.65
CA GLU A 359 -10.19 32.97 18.38
C GLU A 359 -11.07 31.82 18.87
N SER A 360 -10.93 31.52 20.16
CA SER A 360 -11.99 31.27 21.15
C SER A 360 -13.34 30.70 20.64
N THR A 361 -13.53 29.38 20.78
CA THR A 361 -14.86 28.78 20.98
C THR A 361 -14.90 27.85 22.18
N LYS A 362 -15.97 27.98 22.97
CA LYS A 362 -16.21 27.47 24.34
C LYS A 362 -16.00 25.94 24.49
N LYS A 363 -15.24 25.54 25.51
CA LYS A 363 -15.07 24.13 25.97
C LYS A 363 -16.40 23.53 26.46
N PRO A 364 -16.72 22.26 26.14
CA PRO A 364 -17.75 21.50 26.85
C PRO A 364 -17.27 21.17 28.28
N LEU A 365 -18.20 21.14 29.23
CA LEU A 365 -17.98 20.75 30.62
C LEU A 365 -17.44 19.30 30.69
N LEU A 366 -16.25 19.14 31.28
CA LEU A 366 -15.64 17.83 31.56
C LEU A 366 -16.39 17.16 32.73
N PRO A 367 -16.61 15.82 32.69
CA PRO A 367 -17.14 15.08 33.84
C PRO A 367 -16.13 15.08 35.00
N ASP A 368 -16.62 14.85 36.21
CA ASP A 368 -15.83 14.75 37.44
C ASP A 368 -14.62 13.81 37.28
N GLN A 369 -13.42 14.36 37.47
CA GLN A 369 -12.14 13.66 37.32
C GLN A 369 -12.02 12.44 38.25
N GLY A 370 -12.75 12.43 39.38
CA GLY A 370 -12.80 11.30 40.31
C GLY A 370 -13.58 10.09 39.82
N ALA A 371 -14.52 10.28 38.87
CA ALA A 371 -15.25 9.18 38.23
C ALA A 371 -14.45 8.57 37.07
N VAL A 372 -13.75 9.40 36.30
CA VAL A 372 -12.89 8.96 35.19
C VAL A 372 -11.69 8.15 35.69
N ARG A 373 -11.03 8.59 36.77
CA ARG A 373 -9.90 7.84 37.35
C ARG A 373 -10.31 6.46 37.87
N ARG A 374 -11.51 6.31 38.46
CA ARG A 374 -12.00 5.00 38.90
C ARG A 374 -12.32 4.07 37.73
N ALA A 375 -12.96 4.58 36.67
CA ALA A 375 -13.26 3.79 35.49
C ALA A 375 -12.00 3.30 34.75
N VAL A 376 -10.91 4.08 34.75
CA VAL A 376 -9.64 3.74 34.08
C VAL A 376 -8.78 2.77 34.91
N VAL A 377 -8.89 2.79 36.23
CA VAL A 377 -8.07 1.93 37.11
C VAL A 377 -8.73 0.57 37.38
N ASP A 378 -10.07 0.48 37.40
CA ASP A 378 -10.80 -0.77 37.65
C ASP A 378 -11.18 -1.55 36.37
N SER A 379 -10.98 -0.99 35.17
CA SER A 379 -11.27 -1.72 33.94
C SER A 379 -10.06 -2.56 33.50
N THR A 380 -10.14 -3.86 33.73
CA THR A 380 -9.44 -4.85 32.90
C THR A 380 -10.01 -4.77 31.49
N ILE A 381 -9.55 -3.79 30.70
CA ILE A 381 -9.93 -3.65 29.29
C ILE A 381 -9.31 -4.85 28.57
N THR A 382 -10.14 -5.85 28.28
CA THR A 382 -9.83 -6.86 27.28
C THR A 382 -10.04 -6.24 25.89
N PRO A 383 -9.25 -6.59 24.86
CA PRO A 383 -9.39 -6.04 23.51
C PRO A 383 -10.75 -6.28 22.83
N ASP A 384 -11.64 -7.10 23.43
CA ASP A 384 -12.91 -7.52 22.85
C ASP A 384 -14.08 -6.53 23.05
N ASP A 385 -13.93 -5.48 23.88
CA ASP A 385 -15.07 -4.61 24.25
C ASP A 385 -15.42 -3.52 23.22
N LEU A 386 -14.56 -3.26 22.23
CA LEU A 386 -14.90 -2.38 21.10
C LEU A 386 -15.58 -3.18 20.00
N SER A 387 -16.89 -3.38 20.14
CA SER A 387 -17.66 -4.19 19.18
C SER A 387 -17.42 -3.74 17.73
N GLY A 388 -17.07 -4.69 16.86
CA GLY A 388 -16.95 -4.48 15.41
C GLY A 388 -18.23 -3.94 14.75
N LYS A 389 -19.35 -3.89 15.48
CA LYS A 389 -20.59 -3.22 15.05
C LYS A 389 -20.39 -1.75 14.72
N VAL A 390 -19.51 -1.03 15.42
CA VAL A 390 -19.23 0.40 15.11
C VAL A 390 -18.49 0.52 13.78
N ILE A 391 -17.54 -0.37 13.53
CA ILE A 391 -16.72 -0.41 12.30
C ILE A 391 -17.56 -0.86 11.10
N LEU A 392 -18.48 -1.81 11.31
CA LEU A 392 -19.38 -2.34 10.29
C LEU A 392 -20.66 -1.51 10.11
N ALA A 393 -20.99 -0.59 11.02
CA ALA A 393 -22.21 0.21 10.95
C ALA A 393 -22.40 0.97 9.62
N PRO A 394 -21.36 1.59 9.02
CA PRO A 394 -21.49 2.22 7.72
C PRO A 394 -21.86 1.21 6.61
N MET A 395 -21.29 0.00 6.65
CA MET A 395 -21.64 -1.05 5.69
C MET A 395 -23.04 -1.58 5.92
N THR A 396 -23.44 -1.83 7.17
CA THR A 396 -24.81 -2.25 7.50
C THR A 396 -25.83 -1.21 7.05
N TYR A 397 -25.51 0.09 7.16
CA TYR A 397 -26.35 1.16 6.65
C TYR A 397 -26.36 1.22 5.11
N ILE A 398 -25.20 1.05 4.46
CA ILE A 398 -25.10 1.04 2.99
C ILE A 398 -25.83 -0.19 2.41
N SER A 399 -25.66 -1.38 2.98
CA SER A 399 -26.34 -2.60 2.54
C SER A 399 -27.85 -2.54 2.75
N GLN A 400 -28.32 -1.80 3.74
CA GLN A 400 -29.74 -1.50 3.94
C GLN A 400 -30.27 -0.42 2.98
N SER A 401 -29.40 0.36 2.32
CA SER A 401 -29.77 1.47 1.44
C SER A 401 -29.49 1.23 -0.04
N THR A 402 -28.81 0.13 -0.42
CA THR A 402 -28.60 -0.21 -1.83
C THR A 402 -29.92 -0.53 -2.54
N GLY A 403 -30.14 0.12 -3.68
CA GLY A 403 -31.40 0.09 -4.40
C GLY A 403 -31.88 -1.31 -4.80
N LYS A 404 -33.05 -1.68 -4.29
CA LYS A 404 -34.02 -2.68 -4.80
C LYS A 404 -33.47 -3.70 -5.81
N GLY A 405 -32.68 -4.69 -5.38
CA GLY A 405 -32.53 -5.99 -6.06
C GLY A 405 -32.13 -6.03 -7.55
N VAL A 406 -31.83 -4.91 -8.22
CA VAL A 406 -31.63 -4.85 -9.68
C VAL A 406 -30.41 -5.66 -10.11
N ARG A 407 -29.38 -5.71 -9.26
CA ARG A 407 -28.17 -6.50 -9.51
C ARG A 407 -28.42 -7.99 -9.36
N SER A 408 -29.18 -8.39 -8.35
CA SER A 408 -29.59 -9.79 -8.18
C SER A 408 -30.48 -10.24 -9.33
N LYS A 409 -31.45 -9.41 -9.74
CA LYS A 409 -32.27 -9.65 -10.95
C LYS A 409 -31.43 -9.75 -12.22
N LEU A 410 -30.36 -8.94 -12.34
CA LEU A 410 -29.44 -9.02 -13.48
C LEU A 410 -28.65 -10.34 -13.48
N VAL A 411 -28.22 -10.81 -12.31
CA VAL A 411 -27.58 -12.13 -12.15
C VAL A 411 -28.54 -13.25 -12.53
N ASP A 412 -29.80 -13.17 -12.10
CA ASP A 412 -30.83 -14.15 -12.46
C ASP A 412 -31.07 -14.17 -13.97
N ALA A 413 -31.31 -13.00 -14.57
CA ALA A 413 -31.55 -12.87 -15.99
C ALA A 413 -30.38 -13.37 -16.83
N LEU A 414 -29.13 -13.05 -16.47
CA LEU A 414 -27.95 -13.55 -17.19
C LEU A 414 -27.73 -15.06 -16.98
N GLY A 415 -28.20 -15.62 -15.86
CA GLY A 415 -28.18 -17.05 -15.60
C GLY A 415 -28.88 -17.89 -16.67
N VAL A 416 -29.88 -17.32 -17.37
CA VAL A 416 -30.58 -17.96 -18.50
C VAL A 416 -29.62 -18.32 -19.64
N TRP A 417 -28.66 -17.44 -19.95
CA TRP A 417 -27.68 -17.68 -21.01
C TRP A 417 -26.45 -18.43 -20.53
N TYR A 418 -25.94 -18.12 -19.33
CA TYR A 418 -24.72 -18.76 -18.82
C TYR A 418 -24.96 -20.15 -18.19
N GLN A 419 -26.20 -20.53 -17.86
CA GLN A 419 -26.53 -21.83 -17.25
C GLN A 419 -25.70 -22.13 -15.99
N VAL A 420 -25.42 -21.11 -15.18
CA VAL A 420 -24.59 -21.25 -13.96
C VAL A 420 -25.38 -22.02 -12.88
N PRO A 421 -24.76 -22.96 -12.15
CA PRO A 421 -25.40 -23.65 -11.03
C PRO A 421 -25.92 -22.67 -9.97
N LYS A 422 -27.09 -22.98 -9.39
CA LYS A 422 -27.75 -22.11 -8.39
C LYS A 422 -26.84 -21.71 -7.24
N GLN A 423 -26.03 -22.64 -6.75
CA GLN A 423 -25.06 -22.39 -5.68
C GLN A 423 -24.01 -21.32 -6.07
N ALA A 424 -23.50 -21.36 -7.30
CA ALA A 424 -22.56 -20.34 -7.80
C ALA A 424 -23.27 -19.01 -8.08
N SER A 425 -24.52 -19.02 -8.56
CA SER A 425 -25.34 -17.81 -8.74
C SER A 425 -25.59 -17.08 -7.42
N ASP A 426 -25.93 -17.80 -6.34
CA ASP A 426 -26.19 -17.21 -5.03
C ASP A 426 -24.91 -16.58 -4.44
N VAL A 427 -23.76 -17.24 -4.60
CA VAL A 427 -22.45 -16.69 -4.25
C VAL A 427 -22.13 -15.42 -5.04
N ILE A 428 -22.39 -15.41 -6.35
CA ILE A 428 -22.17 -14.23 -7.21
C ILE A 428 -23.02 -13.05 -6.71
N LYS A 429 -24.30 -13.28 -6.40
CA LYS A 429 -25.22 -12.24 -5.86
C LYS A 429 -24.72 -11.67 -4.54
N GLU A 430 -24.28 -12.52 -3.62
CA GLU A 430 -23.72 -12.10 -2.32
C GLU A 430 -22.47 -11.24 -2.54
N THR A 431 -21.52 -11.74 -3.34
CA THR A 431 -20.26 -11.05 -3.69
C THR A 431 -20.51 -9.66 -4.28
N ILE A 432 -21.43 -9.54 -5.24
CA ILE A 432 -21.77 -8.25 -5.86
C ILE A 432 -22.53 -7.33 -4.91
N GLY A 433 -23.32 -7.90 -3.99
CA GLY A 433 -24.03 -7.17 -2.94
C GLY A 433 -23.09 -6.45 -1.98
N LEU A 434 -21.89 -7.00 -1.76
CA LEU A 434 -20.84 -6.39 -0.95
C LEU A 434 -20.15 -5.19 -1.62
N ILE A 435 -20.30 -5.04 -2.95
CA ILE A 435 -19.71 -3.92 -3.70
C ILE A 435 -20.67 -2.73 -3.69
N PRO A 436 -20.34 -1.62 -3.03
CA PRO A 436 -21.22 -0.48 -2.89
C PRO A 436 -21.46 0.20 -4.26
N PRO A 437 -22.71 0.58 -4.60
CA PRO A 437 -23.04 1.26 -5.87
C PRO A 437 -22.44 2.65 -5.98
N ARG A 438 -22.27 3.35 -4.86
CA ARG A 438 -21.76 4.72 -4.82
C ARG A 438 -20.98 4.94 -3.52
N ILE A 439 -19.69 5.25 -3.63
CA ILE A 439 -18.86 5.70 -2.50
C ILE A 439 -19.44 6.99 -1.87
N SER A 440 -20.22 7.77 -2.64
CA SER A 440 -20.84 9.02 -2.18
C SER A 440 -21.96 8.86 -1.16
N ASP A 441 -22.57 7.69 -0.98
CA ASP A 441 -23.66 7.52 0.01
C ASP A 441 -23.14 7.56 1.46
N ALA A 442 -21.84 7.35 1.66
CA ALA A 442 -21.17 7.61 2.93
C ALA A 442 -21.23 9.09 3.35
N ARG A 443 -21.43 10.03 2.41
CA ARG A 443 -21.63 11.47 2.70
C ARG A 443 -22.88 11.72 3.57
N ARG A 444 -23.90 10.85 3.48
CA ARG A 444 -25.19 11.01 4.17
C ARG A 444 -25.08 10.75 5.68
N TYR A 445 -24.20 9.84 6.09
CA TYR A 445 -24.01 9.46 7.49
C TYR A 445 -23.19 10.51 8.29
N PHE A 446 -22.24 11.20 7.64
CA PHE A 446 -21.33 12.16 8.31
C PHE A 446 -21.80 13.63 8.32
N ARG A 447 -23.12 13.87 8.22
CA ARG A 447 -23.72 15.22 8.14
C ARG A 447 -23.39 16.16 9.32
N ARG A 448 -22.75 15.69 10.41
CA ARG A 448 -22.38 16.50 11.59
C ARG A 448 -20.94 17.04 11.66
N ILE A 449 -20.01 16.65 10.77
CA ILE A 449 -18.58 17.02 10.94
C ILE A 449 -18.07 17.83 9.74
N THR A 450 -18.06 19.16 9.79
CA THR A 450 -17.72 20.08 8.67
C THR A 450 -16.21 20.12 8.34
N ALA A 451 -15.70 19.35 7.36
CA ALA A 451 -14.33 19.52 6.82
C ALA A 451 -14.05 18.76 5.48
N PRO A 452 -13.02 19.17 4.69
CA PRO A 452 -12.54 18.50 3.46
C PRO A 452 -12.08 17.04 3.65
N SER A 453 -11.77 16.65 4.89
CA SER A 453 -11.40 15.30 5.32
C SER A 453 -12.50 14.24 5.12
N ARG A 454 -13.74 14.65 4.82
CA ARG A 454 -14.89 13.74 4.55
C ARG A 454 -14.73 12.80 3.36
N LYS A 455 -13.97 13.18 2.32
CA LYS A 455 -13.89 12.40 1.06
C LYS A 455 -12.96 11.18 1.16
N THR A 456 -11.89 11.30 1.93
CA THR A 456 -10.77 10.33 1.99
C THR A 456 -10.99 9.23 3.04
N ILE A 457 -11.70 9.55 4.13
CA ILE A 457 -11.94 8.62 5.25
C ILE A 457 -13.00 7.58 4.87
N CYS A 458 -14.10 8.00 4.23
CA CYS A 458 -15.15 7.06 3.78
C CYS A 458 -14.69 6.14 2.64
N SER A 459 -13.83 6.62 1.74
CA SER A 459 -13.29 5.81 0.64
C SER A 459 -12.32 4.74 1.14
N HIS A 460 -11.47 5.07 2.12
CA HIS A 460 -10.52 4.11 2.70
C HIS A 460 -11.21 3.09 3.62
N HIS A 461 -12.20 3.50 4.41
CA HIS A 461 -12.93 2.61 5.32
C HIS A 461 -13.76 1.56 4.57
N LEU A 462 -14.40 1.98 3.46
CA LEU A 462 -15.14 1.10 2.56
C LEU A 462 -14.19 0.14 1.81
N ARG A 463 -13.02 0.63 1.37
CA ARG A 463 -11.96 -0.20 0.78
C ARG A 463 -11.47 -1.29 1.74
N TYR A 464 -11.23 -0.93 3.00
CA TYR A 464 -10.71 -1.83 4.01
C TYR A 464 -11.70 -2.95 4.37
N THR A 465 -12.96 -2.60 4.62
CA THR A 465 -13.98 -3.57 5.04
C THR A 465 -14.46 -4.46 3.89
N THR A 466 -14.59 -3.92 2.67
CA THR A 466 -14.90 -4.69 1.46
C THR A 466 -13.74 -5.61 1.04
N ASN A 467 -12.47 -5.17 1.17
CA ASN A 467 -11.29 -6.03 0.93
C ASN A 467 -11.19 -7.17 1.95
N ARG A 468 -11.46 -6.91 3.24
CA ARG A 468 -11.34 -7.95 4.28
C ARG A 468 -12.35 -9.09 4.10
N GLN A 469 -13.55 -8.81 3.61
CA GLN A 469 -14.60 -9.82 3.42
C GLN A 469 -14.56 -10.50 2.03
N LEU A 470 -14.21 -9.79 0.94
CA LEU A 470 -14.16 -10.36 -0.41
C LEU A 470 -12.94 -11.25 -0.65
N VAL A 471 -11.78 -10.90 -0.06
CA VAL A 471 -10.51 -11.61 -0.26
C VAL A 471 -10.49 -12.98 0.41
N GLN A 472 -11.33 -13.19 1.45
CA GLN A 472 -11.33 -14.46 2.17
C GLN A 472 -11.97 -15.63 1.41
N PHE A 473 -12.74 -15.42 0.34
CA PHE A 473 -13.51 -16.54 -0.22
C PHE A 473 -13.56 -16.73 -1.75
N TYR A 474 -13.33 -15.74 -2.62
CA TYR A 474 -13.54 -15.99 -4.07
C TYR A 474 -12.59 -15.30 -5.08
N ASP A 475 -11.74 -14.35 -4.68
CA ASP A 475 -10.93 -13.61 -5.67
C ASP A 475 -9.48 -14.11 -5.79
N GLN A 476 -9.28 -15.38 -6.15
CA GLN A 476 -7.93 -15.92 -6.42
C GLN A 476 -7.24 -15.22 -7.61
N GLN A 477 -8.00 -14.55 -8.49
CA GLN A 477 -7.53 -13.92 -9.73
C GLN A 477 -7.44 -12.39 -9.65
N GLY A 478 -7.89 -11.76 -8.56
CA GLY A 478 -7.80 -10.31 -8.33
C GLY A 478 -8.85 -9.43 -9.02
N TYR A 479 -9.89 -10.01 -9.62
CA TYR A 479 -10.93 -9.27 -10.37
C TYR A 479 -11.74 -8.29 -9.51
N CYS A 480 -12.08 -8.65 -8.28
CA CYS A 480 -12.80 -7.74 -7.37
C CYS A 480 -11.92 -6.54 -7.02
N ILE A 481 -10.64 -6.77 -6.77
CA ILE A 481 -9.68 -5.71 -6.45
C ILE A 481 -9.50 -4.76 -7.63
N GLU A 482 -9.36 -5.30 -8.85
CA GLU A 482 -9.29 -4.50 -10.09
C GLU A 482 -10.51 -3.58 -10.23
N GLU A 483 -11.72 -4.12 -10.07
CA GLU A 483 -12.96 -3.36 -10.31
C GLU A 483 -13.25 -2.34 -9.18
N ILE A 484 -12.80 -2.63 -7.96
CA ILE A 484 -12.80 -1.65 -6.85
C ILE A 484 -11.84 -0.49 -7.17
N ASN A 485 -10.66 -0.77 -7.72
CA ASN A 485 -9.70 0.25 -8.12
C ASN A 485 -10.25 1.14 -9.24
N GLU A 486 -10.86 0.55 -10.28
CA GLU A 486 -11.54 1.32 -11.33
C GLU A 486 -12.68 2.18 -10.76
N ALA A 487 -13.42 1.68 -9.78
CA ALA A 487 -14.45 2.48 -9.11
C ALA A 487 -13.87 3.72 -8.40
N PHE A 488 -12.68 3.59 -7.79
CA PHE A 488 -11.96 4.73 -7.19
C PHE A 488 -11.44 5.71 -8.23
N VAL A 489 -10.92 5.23 -9.37
CA VAL A 489 -10.49 6.10 -10.48
C VAL A 489 -11.68 6.89 -11.02
N GLY A 490 -12.82 6.26 -11.29
CA GLY A 490 -14.02 6.98 -11.71
C GLY A 490 -14.51 8.01 -10.68
N GLN A 491 -14.44 7.68 -9.39
CA GLN A 491 -14.81 8.59 -8.30
C GLN A 491 -13.81 9.74 -8.10
N SER A 492 -12.53 9.54 -8.38
CA SER A 492 -11.51 10.59 -8.28
C SER A 492 -11.71 11.65 -9.37
N MET A 493 -12.13 11.25 -10.57
CA MET A 493 -12.49 12.17 -11.65
C MET A 493 -13.64 13.11 -11.27
N ASP A 494 -14.72 12.58 -10.67
CA ASP A 494 -15.83 13.41 -10.14
C ASP A 494 -15.32 14.46 -9.14
N ILE A 495 -14.40 14.05 -8.24
CA ILE A 495 -13.83 14.93 -7.21
C ILE A 495 -12.94 15.98 -7.87
N HIS A 496 -12.10 15.59 -8.82
CA HIS A 496 -11.20 16.47 -9.54
C HIS A 496 -11.97 17.54 -10.30
N TRP A 497 -12.98 17.16 -11.08
CA TRP A 497 -13.82 18.11 -11.82
C TRP A 497 -14.57 19.05 -10.88
N THR A 498 -15.25 18.52 -9.87
CA THR A 498 -16.06 19.33 -8.94
C THR A 498 -15.18 20.28 -8.11
N SER A 499 -14.02 19.82 -7.65
CA SER A 499 -13.17 20.61 -6.74
C SER A 499 -12.36 21.67 -7.47
N ASN A 500 -12.01 21.43 -8.74
CA ASN A 500 -11.25 22.37 -9.55
C ASN A 500 -12.10 23.16 -10.55
N LEU A 501 -13.41 22.88 -10.61
CA LEU A 501 -14.34 23.45 -11.61
C LEU A 501 -13.85 23.23 -13.05
N ILE A 502 -13.26 22.06 -13.28
CA ILE A 502 -12.83 21.61 -14.60
C ILE A 502 -14.02 20.90 -15.24
N TYR A 503 -14.49 21.45 -16.37
CA TYR A 503 -15.67 20.97 -17.08
C TYR A 503 -15.28 19.80 -17.98
N PRO A 504 -15.78 18.57 -17.75
CA PRO A 504 -15.46 17.42 -18.59
C PRO A 504 -16.23 17.45 -19.91
N THR A 505 -15.71 16.76 -20.91
CA THR A 505 -16.50 16.40 -22.10
C THR A 505 -17.55 15.34 -21.74
N ILE A 506 -18.58 15.18 -22.58
CA ILE A 506 -19.56 14.09 -22.41
C ILE A 506 -18.86 12.72 -22.48
N GLU A 507 -17.82 12.60 -23.30
CA GLU A 507 -17.02 11.37 -23.41
C GLU A 507 -16.25 11.07 -22.12
N ASP A 508 -15.59 12.07 -21.53
CA ASP A 508 -14.88 11.92 -20.27
C ASP A 508 -15.83 11.56 -19.13
N LEU A 509 -16.99 12.24 -19.05
CA LEU A 509 -18.04 11.92 -18.09
C LEU A 509 -18.51 10.47 -18.25
N SER A 510 -18.67 10.00 -19.49
CA SER A 510 -19.04 8.62 -19.79
C SER A 510 -17.98 7.61 -19.32
N LYS A 511 -16.70 7.87 -19.60
CA LYS A 511 -15.58 7.01 -19.17
C LYS A 511 -15.47 6.94 -17.64
N ALA A 512 -15.58 8.08 -16.96
CA ALA A 512 -15.55 8.10 -15.50
C ALA A 512 -16.74 7.37 -14.88
N HIS A 513 -17.93 7.50 -15.47
CA HIS A 513 -19.12 6.79 -15.01
C HIS A 513 -18.97 5.27 -15.16
N ASP A 514 -18.45 4.81 -16.30
CA ASP A 514 -18.22 3.38 -16.55
C ASP A 514 -17.20 2.78 -15.56
N ARG A 515 -16.10 3.49 -15.31
CA ARG A 515 -15.12 3.07 -14.30
C ARG A 515 -15.73 3.05 -12.90
N LYS A 516 -16.52 4.07 -12.55
CA LYS A 516 -17.18 4.23 -11.25
C LYS A 516 -18.25 3.19 -10.94
N SER A 517 -19.09 2.84 -11.92
CA SER A 517 -20.34 2.11 -11.69
C SER A 517 -20.52 0.87 -12.58
N GLY A 518 -19.67 0.67 -13.58
CA GLY A 518 -19.70 -0.49 -14.48
C GLY A 518 -19.09 -1.77 -13.89
N GLY A 519 -18.24 -1.65 -12.86
CA GLY A 519 -17.49 -2.78 -12.29
C GLY A 519 -18.35 -3.97 -11.83
N PRO A 520 -19.45 -3.77 -11.09
CA PRO A 520 -20.35 -4.86 -10.74
C PRO A 520 -20.89 -5.67 -11.93
N ILE A 521 -21.11 -5.03 -13.08
CA ILE A 521 -21.63 -5.71 -14.28
C ILE A 521 -20.51 -6.53 -14.95
N ARG A 522 -19.30 -5.99 -15.02
CA ARG A 522 -18.12 -6.71 -15.51
C ARG A 522 -17.76 -7.90 -14.62
N LEU A 523 -17.93 -7.77 -13.30
CA LEU A 523 -17.75 -8.88 -12.37
C LEU A 523 -18.80 -9.98 -12.55
N ILE A 524 -20.06 -9.63 -12.79
CA ILE A 524 -21.10 -10.62 -13.13
C ILE A 524 -20.64 -11.45 -14.33
N ASP A 525 -20.23 -10.80 -15.41
CA ASP A 525 -19.73 -11.48 -16.61
C ASP A 525 -18.52 -12.36 -16.31
N ARG A 526 -17.47 -11.81 -15.69
CA ARG A 526 -16.23 -12.55 -15.40
C ARG A 526 -16.51 -13.77 -14.52
N PHE A 527 -17.33 -13.63 -13.49
CA PHE A 527 -17.67 -14.74 -12.61
C PHE A 527 -18.56 -15.77 -13.29
N MET A 528 -19.56 -15.36 -14.08
CA MET A 528 -20.41 -16.29 -14.81
C MET A 528 -19.64 -17.04 -15.91
N SER A 529 -18.76 -16.34 -16.64
CA SER A 529 -17.87 -16.92 -17.66
C SER A 529 -16.83 -17.87 -17.07
N ALA A 530 -16.41 -17.67 -15.82
CA ALA A 530 -15.53 -18.62 -15.13
C ALA A 530 -16.25 -19.93 -14.75
N HIS A 531 -17.58 -19.91 -14.67
CA HIS A 531 -18.42 -21.06 -14.28
C HIS A 531 -19.22 -21.66 -15.46
N SER A 532 -19.02 -21.17 -16.68
CA SER A 532 -19.78 -21.56 -17.88
C SER A 532 -18.92 -21.48 -19.14
N LEU A 533 -19.16 -22.37 -20.11
CA LEU A 533 -18.42 -22.44 -21.37
C LEU A 533 -18.89 -21.44 -22.46
N SER A 534 -19.76 -20.47 -22.15
CA SER A 534 -20.30 -19.54 -23.16
C SER A 534 -19.81 -18.09 -22.96
N LYS A 535 -19.45 -17.41 -24.06
CA LYS A 535 -19.10 -15.98 -24.11
C LYS A 535 -20.37 -15.17 -24.42
N VAL A 536 -21.02 -14.57 -23.42
CA VAL A 536 -22.28 -13.82 -23.67
C VAL A 536 -22.20 -12.32 -23.33
N VAL A 537 -21.19 -11.80 -22.63
CA VAL A 537 -21.26 -10.41 -22.08
C VAL A 537 -20.12 -9.48 -22.53
N GLN A 538 -19.75 -9.51 -23.81
CA GLN A 538 -19.04 -8.37 -24.41
C GLN A 538 -19.97 -7.21 -24.86
N LEU A 539 -21.29 -7.40 -24.89
CA LEU A 539 -22.24 -6.41 -25.42
C LEU A 539 -22.98 -5.56 -24.37
N VAL A 540 -23.18 -6.05 -23.14
CA VAL A 540 -23.98 -5.37 -22.10
C VAL A 540 -23.17 -4.41 -21.22
N THR A 541 -21.87 -4.68 -21.03
CA THR A 541 -20.99 -3.95 -20.10
C THR A 541 -20.70 -2.51 -20.51
N ASN A 542 -20.81 -2.16 -21.79
CA ASN A 542 -20.47 -0.82 -22.27
C ASN A 542 -21.57 0.25 -22.14
N ARG A 543 -22.81 -0.07 -21.72
CA ARG A 543 -23.95 0.83 -22.02
C ARG A 543 -25.05 0.99 -20.97
N ARG A 544 -24.76 0.85 -19.66
CA ARG A 544 -25.69 1.36 -18.61
C ARG A 544 -25.37 2.80 -18.25
N ARG A 545 -26.04 3.75 -18.92
CA ARG A 545 -26.06 5.17 -18.50
C ARG A 545 -27.21 5.36 -17.50
N ASN A 546 -26.89 5.62 -16.24
CA ASN A 546 -27.90 6.12 -15.30
C ASN A 546 -28.03 7.63 -15.47
N ILE A 547 -29.15 8.09 -16.04
CA ILE A 547 -29.67 9.44 -15.85
C ILE A 547 -30.98 9.29 -15.11
N SER A 548 -31.09 9.87 -13.93
CA SER A 548 -32.32 9.88 -13.14
C SER A 548 -33.30 10.89 -13.78
N PRO A 549 -34.46 10.45 -14.32
CA PRO A 549 -35.54 11.35 -14.65
C PRO A 549 -36.44 11.46 -13.40
N ARG A 550 -36.55 12.67 -12.85
CA ARG A 550 -37.40 13.06 -11.70
C ARG A 550 -36.97 12.55 -10.31
N CYS A 551 -36.41 13.46 -9.52
CA CYS A 551 -36.48 13.34 -8.06
C CYS A 551 -37.94 13.48 -7.60
N SER A 552 -38.41 12.49 -6.85
CA SER A 552 -39.57 12.64 -5.98
C SER A 552 -39.32 13.77 -4.98
N ALA A 553 -40.40 14.39 -4.49
CA ALA A 553 -40.45 15.64 -3.72
C ALA A 553 -39.65 15.69 -2.38
N VAL A 554 -38.75 14.74 -2.11
CA VAL A 554 -37.94 14.66 -0.89
C VAL A 554 -36.52 15.24 -1.11
N CYS A 555 -36.13 15.59 -2.33
CA CYS A 555 -34.79 16.07 -2.64
C CYS A 555 -34.79 16.92 -3.94
N PHE A 556 -34.84 18.25 -3.82
CA PHE A 556 -34.83 19.17 -4.97
C PHE A 556 -33.39 19.44 -5.43
N CYS A 557 -33.01 18.85 -6.57
CA CYS A 557 -31.72 19.08 -7.26
C CYS A 557 -30.48 18.94 -6.37
N GLU A 558 -30.40 17.90 -5.52
CA GLU A 558 -29.22 17.64 -4.68
C GLU A 558 -27.91 17.52 -5.49
N ASP A 559 -27.97 17.07 -6.75
CA ASP A 559 -26.77 17.02 -7.60
C ASP A 559 -26.17 18.42 -7.85
N LEU A 560 -26.98 19.48 -7.83
CA LEU A 560 -26.51 20.87 -7.88
C LEU A 560 -25.90 21.30 -6.53
N ASP A 561 -26.45 20.82 -5.41
CA ASP A 561 -25.83 21.02 -4.09
C ASP A 561 -24.49 20.30 -3.99
N GLU A 562 -24.32 19.19 -4.70
CA GLU A 562 -23.08 18.43 -4.81
C GLU A 562 -22.12 18.97 -5.89
N GLY A 563 -22.59 19.85 -6.77
CA GLY A 563 -21.84 20.50 -7.85
C GLY A 563 -21.33 19.51 -8.88
N LYS A 564 -22.01 18.37 -9.04
CA LYS A 564 -21.63 17.35 -10.02
C LYS A 564 -21.93 17.85 -11.41
N PHE A 565 -21.05 17.54 -12.35
CA PHE A 565 -21.33 17.74 -13.77
C PHE A 565 -22.26 16.64 -14.28
N SER A 566 -23.42 17.06 -14.78
CA SER A 566 -24.37 16.20 -15.49
C SER A 566 -24.32 16.49 -16.99
N VAL A 567 -24.84 15.57 -17.81
CA VAL A 567 -25.01 15.81 -19.25
C VAL A 567 -25.75 17.12 -19.53
N LEU A 568 -26.78 17.42 -18.71
CA LEU A 568 -27.53 18.67 -18.78
C LEU A 568 -26.63 19.91 -18.64
N LEU A 569 -25.77 19.93 -17.62
CA LEU A 569 -24.86 21.05 -17.34
C LEU A 569 -23.75 21.17 -18.39
N ILE A 570 -23.18 20.05 -18.83
CA ILE A 570 -22.14 20.04 -19.86
C ILE A 570 -22.70 20.57 -21.18
N HIS A 571 -23.87 20.08 -21.58
CA HIS A 571 -24.56 20.56 -22.78
C HIS A 571 -24.90 22.05 -22.67
N ALA A 572 -25.42 22.52 -21.53
CA ALA A 572 -25.75 23.93 -21.33
C ALA A 572 -24.51 24.83 -21.43
N LEU A 573 -23.40 24.45 -20.81
CA LEU A 573 -22.15 25.21 -20.91
C LEU A 573 -21.57 25.27 -22.32
N ALA A 574 -21.90 24.31 -23.18
CA ALA A 574 -21.46 24.25 -24.57
C ALA A 574 -22.38 25.00 -25.54
N THR A 575 -23.66 25.19 -25.20
CA THR A 575 -24.69 25.70 -26.11
C THR A 575 -25.24 27.07 -25.74
N LEU A 576 -25.15 27.46 -24.47
CA LEU A 576 -25.58 28.78 -24.02
C LEU A 576 -24.69 29.90 -24.61
N PRO A 577 -25.25 31.10 -24.83
CA PRO A 577 -24.48 32.30 -25.12
C PRO A 577 -23.38 32.55 -24.06
N GLU A 578 -22.27 33.16 -24.45
CA GLU A 578 -21.06 33.30 -23.61
C GLU A 578 -21.33 33.99 -22.27
N ASP A 579 -22.19 35.00 -22.24
CA ASP A 579 -22.62 35.71 -21.03
C ASP A 579 -23.39 34.81 -20.06
N GLN A 580 -24.29 33.98 -20.59
CA GLN A 580 -25.05 33.01 -19.81
C GLN A 580 -24.19 31.83 -19.36
N ALA A 581 -23.28 31.35 -20.21
CA ALA A 581 -22.32 30.32 -19.83
C ALA A 581 -21.40 30.83 -18.70
N LEU A 582 -20.93 32.08 -18.76
CA LEU A 582 -20.15 32.70 -17.69
C LEU A 582 -20.95 32.82 -16.39
N LEU A 583 -22.23 33.21 -16.47
CA LEU A 583 -23.13 33.25 -15.32
C LEU A 583 -23.26 31.86 -14.66
N LEU A 584 -23.46 30.80 -15.45
CA LEU A 584 -23.55 29.43 -14.95
C LEU A 584 -22.26 29.01 -14.23
N ARG A 585 -21.08 29.37 -14.78
CA ARG A 585 -19.78 29.11 -14.13
C ARG A 585 -19.63 29.87 -12.82
N ASN A 586 -20.07 31.13 -12.77
CA ASN A 586 -20.03 31.94 -11.54
C ASN A 586 -20.93 31.35 -10.45
N ILE A 587 -22.13 30.87 -10.80
CA ILE A 587 -23.02 30.19 -9.85
C ILE A 587 -22.34 28.92 -9.30
N MET A 588 -21.66 28.13 -10.14
CA MET A 588 -20.91 26.95 -9.71
C MET A 588 -19.72 27.29 -8.80
N MET A 589 -19.02 28.41 -9.07
CA MET A 589 -17.97 28.94 -8.19
C MET A 589 -18.51 29.34 -6.82
N GLN A 590 -19.63 30.07 -6.77
CA GLN A 590 -20.27 30.47 -5.51
C GLN A 590 -20.72 29.25 -4.71
N ARG A 591 -21.32 28.26 -5.37
CA ARG A 591 -21.67 26.99 -4.73
C ARG A 591 -20.46 26.26 -4.16
N ARG A 592 -19.30 26.28 -4.83
CA ARG A 592 -18.05 25.67 -4.32
C ARG A 592 -17.60 26.32 -3.01
N VAL A 593 -17.69 27.64 -2.90
CA VAL A 593 -17.31 28.39 -1.69
C VAL A 593 -18.32 28.17 -0.56
N ALA A 594 -19.61 28.23 -0.87
CA ALA A 594 -20.69 28.07 0.11
C ALA A 594 -20.91 26.62 0.57
N GLY A 595 -20.50 25.64 -0.25
CA GLY A 595 -20.70 24.21 0.02
C GLY A 595 -22.09 23.66 -0.33
N HIS A 596 -23.03 24.51 -0.78
CA HIS A 596 -24.37 24.15 -1.26
C HIS A 596 -24.91 25.18 -2.27
N SER A 597 -25.98 24.84 -3.00
CA SER A 597 -26.70 25.80 -3.86
C SER A 597 -27.90 26.39 -3.13
N THR A 598 -28.20 27.66 -3.36
CA THR A 598 -29.46 28.25 -2.88
C THR A 598 -30.63 27.80 -3.76
N PRO A 599 -31.87 27.80 -3.26
CA PRO A 599 -33.06 27.51 -4.08
C PRO A 599 -33.14 28.39 -5.34
N GLU A 600 -32.78 29.67 -5.22
CA GLU A 600 -32.80 30.64 -6.32
C GLU A 600 -31.73 30.30 -7.37
N HIS A 601 -30.52 29.91 -6.95
CA HIS A 601 -29.49 29.43 -7.88
C HIS A 601 -29.92 28.15 -8.59
N LYS A 602 -30.57 27.22 -7.88
CA LYS A 602 -31.10 25.99 -8.49
C LYS A 602 -32.15 26.30 -9.55
N GLN A 603 -33.09 27.19 -9.25
CA GLN A 603 -34.12 27.59 -10.21
C GLN A 603 -33.51 28.29 -11.43
N LEU A 604 -32.56 29.21 -11.21
CA LEU A 604 -31.86 29.89 -12.30
C LEU A 604 -31.10 28.90 -13.19
N ILE A 605 -30.41 27.91 -12.61
CA ILE A 605 -29.75 26.84 -13.36
C ILE A 605 -30.78 26.07 -14.20
N LEU A 606 -31.93 25.68 -13.64
CA LEU A 606 -32.97 24.95 -14.37
C LEU A 606 -33.51 25.76 -15.57
N ASP A 607 -33.77 27.06 -15.37
CA ASP A 607 -34.24 27.95 -16.45
C ASP A 607 -33.20 28.07 -17.56
N MET A 608 -31.91 28.10 -17.21
CA MET A 608 -30.80 28.11 -18.18
C MET A 608 -30.67 26.78 -18.92
N LEU A 609 -30.88 25.64 -18.24
CA LEU A 609 -30.90 24.32 -18.87
C LEU A 609 -32.04 24.19 -19.88
N GLU A 610 -33.21 24.76 -19.58
CA GLU A 610 -34.36 24.78 -20.48
C GLU A 610 -34.11 25.67 -21.70
N LYS A 611 -33.62 26.90 -21.49
CA LYS A 611 -33.24 27.82 -22.59
C LYS A 611 -32.16 27.26 -23.49
N GLY A 612 -31.18 26.55 -22.92
CA GLY A 612 -30.12 25.88 -23.66
C GLY A 612 -30.55 24.59 -24.37
N GLY A 613 -31.82 24.17 -24.25
CA GLY A 613 -32.32 22.94 -24.87
C GLY A 613 -31.74 21.65 -24.26
N SER A 614 -31.07 21.74 -23.11
CA SER A 614 -30.35 20.62 -22.50
C SER A 614 -31.27 19.46 -22.11
N PHE A 615 -32.50 19.74 -21.69
CA PHE A 615 -33.48 18.70 -21.38
C PHE A 615 -33.86 17.88 -22.62
N ALA A 616 -34.14 18.54 -23.74
CA ALA A 616 -34.48 17.88 -25.00
C ALA A 616 -33.29 17.05 -25.52
N TYR A 617 -32.09 17.62 -25.50
CA TYR A 617 -30.86 16.92 -25.87
C TYR A 617 -30.63 15.66 -25.02
N THR A 618 -30.79 15.78 -23.70
CA THR A 618 -30.57 14.64 -22.79
C THR A 618 -31.64 13.56 -22.98
N LEU A 619 -32.89 13.94 -23.25
CA LEU A 619 -33.97 13.00 -23.53
C LEU A 619 -33.74 12.24 -24.84
N ASP A 620 -33.29 12.93 -25.89
CA ASP A 620 -32.96 12.30 -27.18
C ASP A 620 -31.80 11.31 -27.04
N LEU A 621 -30.73 11.72 -26.34
CA LEU A 621 -29.60 10.85 -26.03
C LEU A 621 -30.03 9.60 -25.26
N LEU A 622 -30.98 9.73 -24.33
CA LEU A 622 -31.52 8.61 -23.57
C LEU A 622 -32.31 7.63 -24.43
N ARG A 623 -33.15 8.13 -25.34
CA ARG A 623 -33.89 7.29 -26.29
C ARG A 623 -32.95 6.53 -27.22
N HIS A 624 -31.94 7.22 -27.76
CA HIS A 624 -30.94 6.58 -28.62
C HIS A 624 -30.23 5.42 -27.91
N LEU A 625 -29.87 5.61 -26.63
CA LEU A 625 -29.26 4.55 -25.83
C LEU A 625 -30.19 3.39 -25.56
N GLN A 626 -31.45 3.67 -25.28
CA GLN A 626 -32.45 2.64 -25.08
C GLN A 626 -32.56 1.76 -26.34
N ASP A 627 -32.64 2.38 -27.52
CA ASP A 627 -32.68 1.67 -28.80
C ASP A 627 -31.41 0.84 -29.04
N GLU A 628 -30.24 1.33 -28.63
CA GLU A 628 -29.00 0.55 -28.69
C GLU A 628 -29.01 -0.66 -27.76
N VAL A 629 -29.51 -0.51 -26.52
CA VAL A 629 -29.58 -1.61 -25.55
C VAL A 629 -30.59 -2.67 -25.99
N VAL A 630 -31.74 -2.26 -26.56
CA VAL A 630 -32.73 -3.18 -27.13
C VAL A 630 -32.15 -3.95 -28.31
N ARG A 631 -31.48 -3.26 -29.26
CA ARG A 631 -30.81 -3.92 -30.39
C ARG A 631 -29.73 -4.91 -29.95
N ALA A 632 -28.96 -4.57 -28.91
CA ALA A 632 -27.96 -5.48 -28.37
C ALA A 632 -28.59 -6.72 -27.73
N LEU A 633 -29.70 -6.57 -27.00
CA LEU A 633 -30.46 -7.71 -26.47
C LEU A 633 -30.93 -8.62 -27.61
N GLU A 634 -31.60 -8.06 -28.62
CA GLU A 634 -32.13 -8.82 -29.76
C GLU A 634 -31.02 -9.56 -30.51
N ALA A 635 -29.84 -8.96 -30.66
CA ALA A 635 -28.68 -9.62 -31.25
C ALA A 635 -28.23 -10.86 -30.45
N VAL A 636 -28.16 -10.76 -29.13
CA VAL A 636 -27.79 -11.88 -28.25
C VAL A 636 -28.86 -12.97 -28.26
N GLU A 637 -30.15 -12.61 -28.23
CA GLU A 637 -31.25 -13.57 -28.32
C GLU A 637 -31.23 -14.33 -29.65
N ASN A 638 -30.92 -13.64 -30.75
CA ASN A 638 -30.78 -14.25 -32.08
C ASN A 638 -29.55 -15.16 -32.18
N GLU A 639 -28.41 -14.77 -31.62
CA GLU A 639 -27.18 -15.55 -31.65
C GLU A 639 -27.26 -16.81 -30.78
N THR A 640 -27.85 -16.69 -29.58
CA THR A 640 -27.99 -17.81 -28.64
C THR A 640 -29.17 -18.72 -28.98
N GLY A 641 -30.16 -18.23 -29.75
CA GLY A 641 -31.44 -18.91 -29.97
C GLY A 641 -32.32 -18.98 -28.71
N VAL A 642 -31.93 -18.30 -27.63
CA VAL A 642 -32.61 -18.33 -26.33
C VAL A 642 -33.12 -16.94 -25.98
N GLN A 643 -34.44 -16.81 -25.93
CA GLN A 643 -35.12 -15.59 -25.49
C GLN A 643 -34.93 -15.36 -23.99
N ASN A 644 -34.79 -14.10 -23.57
CA ASN A 644 -34.54 -13.74 -22.18
C ASN A 644 -35.59 -12.72 -21.67
N PRO A 645 -36.81 -13.19 -21.31
CA PRO A 645 -37.89 -12.31 -20.88
C PRO A 645 -37.55 -11.54 -19.59
N GLU A 646 -36.73 -12.11 -18.70
CA GLU A 646 -36.30 -11.46 -17.46
C GLU A 646 -35.37 -10.26 -17.76
N PHE A 647 -34.45 -10.41 -18.70
CA PHE A 647 -33.59 -9.31 -19.12
C PHE A 647 -34.39 -8.21 -19.84
N ARG A 648 -35.39 -8.60 -20.64
CA ARG A 648 -36.31 -7.66 -21.31
C ARG A 648 -37.14 -6.86 -20.30
N GLU A 649 -37.62 -7.46 -19.22
CA GLU A 649 -38.32 -6.75 -18.13
C GLU A 649 -37.41 -5.71 -17.46
N ILE A 650 -36.13 -6.04 -17.25
CA ILE A 650 -35.14 -5.10 -16.71
C ILE A 650 -34.96 -3.92 -17.66
N ILE A 651 -34.85 -4.13 -18.97
CA ILE A 651 -34.73 -3.04 -19.95
C ILE A 651 -36.00 -2.18 -19.99
N GLU A 652 -37.19 -2.78 -19.99
CA GLU A 652 -38.46 -2.02 -19.98
C GLU A 652 -38.61 -1.16 -18.72
N SER A 653 -38.08 -1.62 -17.58
CA SER A 653 -38.06 -0.81 -16.35
C SER A 653 -37.18 0.46 -16.44
N LEU A 654 -36.28 0.52 -17.44
CA LEU A 654 -35.38 1.65 -17.71
C LEU A 654 -35.87 2.56 -18.84
N ARG A 655 -37.08 2.33 -19.35
CA ARG A 655 -37.69 3.10 -20.43
C ARG A 655 -37.92 4.56 -20.01
N VAL A 656 -37.50 5.48 -20.89
CA VAL A 656 -37.50 6.93 -20.66
C VAL A 656 -38.69 7.62 -21.31
#